data_AF-A0AAU5DJY0-F1
#
_entry.id   AF-A0AAU5DJY0-F1
#
_cell.length_a   1.000
_cell.length_b   1.000
_cell.length_c   1.000
_cell.angle_alpha   90.00
_cell.angle_beta   90.00
_cell.angle_gamma   90.00
#
_symmetry.space_group_name_H-M   'P 1'
#
loop_
_entity.id
_entity.type
_entity.pdbx_description
1 polymer ?
#
loop_
_entity_poly.entity_id
_entity_poly.type
_entity_poly.pdbx_seq_one_letter_code
_entity_poly.pdbx_strand_id
1 'polypeptide(L)'
;MQDVRELLAEYGQVHSDELPAQDRHRLLVEVVTTLIRRADPDATSAHRSPDEPAVFFELAGRDYAITVSAAAGDDAPEAARAAVRARERDLGQGVRWILLCARVEGHEIDDAVSSVLSAQGVLLDRDHLEAAVCDLASLASLIRAAFRPPRPPHTLLHDLLLEQPPEPAPALALAARPAGAASVPSRPAAGVDLCVVMAGESWPLRPTGMAWESADRALLTTDTGLAEVDLQRGGTRWRLPLPGVHGDAQVLPDGTVWVLCGPAAVRWRDGVLQAAGGGFEANANLLLGPDASVWVLSGSGATLGAGTGSTLALTRLAEQVGDQQRFSLDFDAAVRSAAWLGERRFLLAAGGHSAVVDLAVSTSARGREDWMPTPVSYPGHLAYRGGNTVLVAGRSGSGVGVEVHALDAAGRTSDAVAEVQLGDVLGLLQSPAGGPAYLLGSLPTNDVNAVHPVLMKITGHVPADAPTAGDLAPPPADDPYDAVRRQARGVKKDYALEKFPLPDGQGGMGIVHEAVHKETGTVVAFKKPRSLRENLTARMLREIEVAQKLGANRHVMPVLDSSPRAEWFVMPMAQNTAEGLQPELQRDEAQLRALVDAVASALTDAHRLDYLHRDIKPANILLLDGRWVLGDWGIVRRPRGQTTNPKRTGTTIGTAEFGAPELSVDPHNATPASDIYSLGKVIGWLLTGLPPEVNVPLLPAGPWRGVVRRCTYRDPLQRPQTIADFLDLVEQEMAPEIDLPVARAHQVLAAAQQGDTDAARRLLALAADHGDDYELYLDVLPGLDMDTAAPLLLDHPEQTRTLVEAMTAHVRGDGTGWPHWNESKRAIAWLRGVARHAAEEEQWDLLEEAARGMCTWDEASNEFDQQIATRDWLRRLHGQAARILAGVLHEHPGSARYYYELAGERAVDMAIRNAVNPSTSN
;
A
#
# COMPACT_ATOMS: atom_id res chain seq x y z
N MET A 1 -12.26 41.33 -0.69
CA MET A 1 -11.37 40.70 -1.70
C MET A 1 -11.77 39.26 -1.75
N GLN A 2 -12.30 38.83 -2.89
CA GLN A 2 -12.74 37.46 -3.13
C GLN A 2 -11.56 36.49 -2.98
N ASP A 3 -11.79 35.30 -2.41
CA ASP A 3 -10.75 34.30 -2.22
C ASP A 3 -10.29 33.80 -3.62
N VAL A 4 -8.97 33.62 -3.83
CA VAL A 4 -8.42 33.02 -5.06
C VAL A 4 -9.10 31.68 -5.36
N ARG A 5 -9.51 30.95 -4.32
CA ARG A 5 -10.23 29.68 -4.43
C ARG A 5 -11.61 29.83 -5.06
N GLU A 6 -12.35 30.88 -4.69
CA GLU A 6 -13.65 31.18 -5.29
C GLU A 6 -13.47 31.57 -6.76
N LEU A 7 -12.42 32.35 -7.06
CA LEU A 7 -12.10 32.76 -8.43
C LEU A 7 -11.75 31.57 -9.34
N LEU A 8 -11.00 30.58 -8.82
CA LEU A 8 -10.70 29.34 -9.54
C LEU A 8 -11.97 28.55 -9.86
N ALA A 9 -12.87 28.41 -8.90
CA ALA A 9 -14.14 27.71 -9.08
C ALA A 9 -15.09 28.42 -10.05
N GLU A 10 -15.12 29.76 -10.03
CA GLU A 10 -15.87 30.57 -11.01
C GLU A 10 -15.25 30.45 -12.41
N TYR A 11 -13.92 30.47 -12.52
CA TYR A 11 -13.26 30.31 -13.80
C TYR A 11 -13.50 28.93 -14.43
N GLY A 12 -13.51 27.84 -13.64
CA GLY A 12 -13.81 26.50 -14.16
C GLY A 12 -15.17 26.40 -14.86
N GLN A 13 -16.17 27.14 -14.37
CA GLN A 13 -17.50 27.20 -15.00
C GLN A 13 -17.47 27.88 -16.38
N VAL A 14 -16.48 28.73 -16.69
CA VAL A 14 -16.33 29.35 -18.02
C VAL A 14 -16.11 28.29 -19.11
N HIS A 15 -15.51 27.15 -18.76
CA HIS A 15 -15.23 26.05 -19.67
C HIS A 15 -16.36 25.01 -19.77
N SER A 16 -17.37 25.09 -18.90
CA SER A 16 -18.47 24.12 -18.86
C SER A 16 -19.38 24.24 -20.08
N ASP A 17 -19.47 23.17 -20.88
CA ASP A 17 -20.38 23.11 -22.03
C ASP A 17 -21.87 23.06 -21.63
N GLU A 18 -22.18 22.86 -20.35
CA GLU A 18 -23.55 22.89 -19.82
C GLU A 18 -24.11 24.32 -19.71
N LEU A 19 -23.25 25.32 -19.56
CA LEU A 19 -23.66 26.72 -19.50
C LEU A 19 -23.83 27.30 -20.91
N PRO A 20 -24.92 28.02 -21.22
CA PRO A 20 -25.08 28.70 -22.50
C PRO A 20 -23.92 29.66 -22.82
N ALA A 21 -23.57 29.80 -24.10
CA ALA A 21 -22.42 30.61 -24.53
C ALA A 21 -22.45 32.06 -24.02
N GLN A 22 -23.63 32.68 -23.95
CA GLN A 22 -23.83 34.02 -23.41
C GLN A 22 -23.54 34.10 -21.91
N ASP A 23 -23.93 33.08 -21.14
CA ASP A 23 -23.71 33.04 -19.69
C ASP A 23 -22.23 32.80 -19.37
N ARG A 24 -21.56 31.91 -20.11
CA ARG A 24 -20.10 31.72 -19.99
C ARG A 24 -19.34 33.00 -20.31
N HIS A 25 -19.77 33.70 -21.35
CA HIS A 25 -19.17 34.97 -21.73
C HIS A 25 -19.36 36.04 -20.66
N ARG A 26 -20.56 36.13 -20.06
CA ARG A 26 -20.83 37.03 -18.92
C ARG A 26 -19.95 36.70 -17.71
N LEU A 27 -19.86 35.41 -17.35
CA LEU A 27 -19.05 34.95 -16.23
C LEU A 27 -17.57 35.27 -16.44
N LEU A 28 -17.06 35.08 -17.65
CA LEU A 28 -15.68 35.41 -17.99
C LEU A 28 -15.40 36.91 -17.84
N VAL A 29 -16.35 37.78 -18.21
CA VAL A 29 -16.23 39.24 -17.99
C VAL A 29 -16.22 39.56 -16.50
N GLU A 30 -17.02 38.86 -15.69
CA GLU A 30 -17.03 39.01 -14.23
C GLU A 30 -15.67 38.60 -13.64
N VAL A 31 -15.11 37.46 -14.04
CA VAL A 31 -13.76 36.99 -13.65
C VAL A 31 -12.68 38.02 -13.99
N VAL A 32 -12.67 38.51 -15.24
CA VAL A 32 -11.71 39.54 -15.69
C VAL A 32 -11.87 40.84 -14.91
N THR A 33 -13.11 41.26 -14.66
CA THR A 33 -13.40 42.46 -13.87
C THR A 33 -12.88 42.30 -12.44
N THR A 34 -13.06 41.13 -11.82
CA THR A 34 -12.52 40.82 -10.50
C THR A 34 -10.99 40.87 -10.50
N LEU A 35 -10.33 40.24 -11.48
CA LEU A 35 -8.87 40.26 -11.62
C LEU A 35 -8.30 41.68 -11.74
N ILE A 36 -8.95 42.53 -12.54
CA ILE A 36 -8.55 43.93 -12.70
C ILE A 36 -8.83 44.74 -11.43
N ARG A 37 -10.00 44.56 -10.80
CA ARG A 37 -10.34 45.29 -9.56
C ARG A 37 -9.43 44.98 -8.38
N ARG A 38 -8.77 43.81 -8.39
CA ARG A 38 -7.71 43.50 -7.42
C ARG A 38 -6.48 44.41 -7.57
N ALA A 39 -6.23 44.94 -8.76
CA ALA A 39 -5.13 45.86 -9.05
C ALA A 39 -5.57 47.34 -9.09
N ASP A 40 -6.78 47.62 -9.57
CA ASP A 40 -7.39 48.95 -9.67
C ASP A 40 -8.85 48.89 -9.17
N PRO A 41 -9.11 49.21 -7.90
CA PRO A 41 -10.45 49.14 -7.32
C PRO A 41 -11.51 49.98 -8.03
N ASP A 42 -11.11 51.04 -8.75
CA ASP A 42 -12.00 51.97 -9.45
C ASP A 42 -12.33 51.52 -10.88
N ALA A 43 -11.82 50.36 -11.31
CA ALA A 43 -12.09 49.78 -12.62
C ALA A 43 -13.60 49.58 -12.89
N THR A 44 -14.02 49.99 -14.08
CA THR A 44 -15.42 49.96 -14.52
C THR A 44 -15.65 48.88 -15.58
N SER A 45 -16.81 48.24 -15.57
CA SER A 45 -17.25 47.38 -16.67
C SER A 45 -18.35 48.10 -17.45
N ALA A 46 -18.33 48.01 -18.77
CA ALA A 46 -19.33 48.65 -19.62
C ALA A 46 -19.71 47.76 -20.82
N HIS A 47 -20.98 47.83 -21.21
CA HIS A 47 -21.53 47.11 -22.35
C HIS A 47 -21.88 48.12 -23.45
N ARG A 48 -21.24 48.03 -24.62
CA ARG A 48 -21.61 48.87 -25.79
C ARG A 48 -22.67 48.19 -26.66
N SER A 49 -22.71 46.86 -26.67
CA SER A 49 -23.66 46.02 -27.39
C SER A 49 -24.12 44.88 -26.46
N PRO A 50 -25.34 44.34 -26.59
CA PRO A 50 -25.76 43.12 -25.89
C PRO A 50 -24.80 41.94 -26.09
N ASP A 51 -24.07 41.93 -27.20
CA ASP A 51 -23.25 40.81 -27.65
C ASP A 51 -21.73 41.03 -27.50
N GLU A 52 -21.27 42.19 -27.00
CA GLU A 52 -19.82 42.49 -26.87
C GLU A 52 -19.50 43.38 -25.64
N PRO A 53 -19.23 42.78 -24.46
CA PRO A 53 -18.80 43.46 -23.24
C PRO A 53 -17.31 43.85 -23.27
N ALA A 54 -16.99 45.00 -22.67
CA ALA A 54 -15.61 45.45 -22.49
C ALA A 54 -15.38 45.94 -21.05
N VAL A 55 -14.20 45.62 -20.51
CA VAL A 55 -13.75 46.09 -19.19
C VAL A 55 -12.81 47.27 -19.39
N PHE A 56 -13.07 48.39 -18.71
CA PHE A 56 -12.29 49.64 -18.82
C PHE A 56 -11.66 49.99 -17.47
N PHE A 57 -10.37 50.29 -17.47
CA PHE A 57 -9.65 50.59 -16.23
C PHE A 57 -8.44 51.49 -16.48
N GLU A 58 -7.95 52.14 -15.42
CA GLU A 58 -6.78 53.01 -15.49
C GLU A 58 -5.61 52.33 -14.77
N LEU A 59 -4.46 52.21 -15.44
CA LEU A 59 -3.27 51.65 -14.82
C LEU A 59 -2.07 52.56 -15.01
N ALA A 60 -1.64 53.19 -13.91
CA ALA A 60 -0.54 54.16 -13.86
C ALA A 60 -0.77 55.37 -14.81
N GLY A 61 -1.95 56.01 -14.74
CA GLY A 61 -2.23 57.22 -15.53
C GLY A 61 -2.56 56.97 -17.00
N ARG A 62 -2.89 55.73 -17.37
CA ARG A 62 -3.19 55.33 -18.76
C ARG A 62 -4.44 54.47 -18.81
N ASP A 63 -5.31 54.78 -19.77
CA ASP A 63 -6.56 54.05 -20.00
C ASP A 63 -6.32 52.76 -20.78
N TYR A 64 -6.91 51.68 -20.28
CA TYR A 64 -6.92 50.36 -20.91
C TYR A 64 -8.34 49.85 -21.11
N ALA A 65 -8.55 49.13 -22.21
CA ALA A 65 -9.81 48.46 -22.51
C ALA A 65 -9.56 46.98 -22.85
N ILE A 66 -10.14 46.06 -22.09
CA ILE A 66 -10.10 44.62 -22.37
C ILE A 66 -11.41 44.22 -23.03
N THR A 67 -11.32 43.70 -24.25
CA THR A 67 -12.41 42.97 -24.90
C THR A 67 -12.14 41.48 -24.75
N VAL A 68 -13.14 40.75 -24.29
CA VAL A 68 -13.04 39.32 -24.03
C VAL A 68 -13.63 38.57 -25.23
N SER A 69 -13.00 37.47 -25.66
CA SER A 69 -13.55 36.53 -26.61
C SER A 69 -13.70 35.14 -25.97
N ALA A 70 -14.89 34.57 -26.10
CA ALA A 70 -15.21 33.20 -25.67
C ALA A 70 -15.35 32.23 -26.86
N ALA A 71 -15.00 32.67 -28.07
CA ALA A 71 -15.00 31.81 -29.26
C ALA A 71 -13.98 30.67 -29.09
N ALA A 72 -14.31 29.49 -29.60
CA ALA A 72 -13.47 28.29 -29.55
C ALA A 72 -13.62 27.50 -30.86
N GLY A 73 -12.65 26.63 -31.18
CA GLY A 73 -12.64 25.82 -32.40
C GLY A 73 -12.23 26.59 -33.66
N ASP A 74 -12.50 26.00 -34.83
CA ASP A 74 -11.98 26.46 -36.13
C ASP A 74 -12.35 27.90 -36.51
N ASP A 75 -13.48 28.42 -36.00
CA ASP A 75 -13.95 29.79 -36.29
C ASP A 75 -13.29 30.87 -35.40
N ALA A 76 -12.55 30.48 -34.36
CA ALA A 76 -12.00 31.41 -33.38
C ALA A 76 -11.02 32.46 -33.95
N PRO A 77 -10.12 32.13 -34.90
CA PRO A 77 -9.24 33.11 -35.52
C PRO A 77 -9.98 34.20 -36.31
N GLU A 78 -11.08 33.84 -36.98
CA GLU A 78 -11.88 34.80 -37.73
C GLU A 78 -12.70 35.71 -36.81
N ALA A 79 -13.30 35.14 -35.76
CA ALA A 79 -13.96 35.91 -34.71
C ALA A 79 -13.01 36.90 -34.01
N ALA A 80 -11.79 36.46 -33.67
CA ALA A 80 -10.76 37.31 -33.09
C ALA A 80 -10.35 38.46 -34.03
N ARG A 81 -10.16 38.19 -35.33
CA ARG A 81 -9.89 39.22 -36.35
C ARG A 81 -11.04 40.23 -36.48
N ALA A 82 -12.29 39.78 -36.42
CA ALA A 82 -13.45 40.66 -36.49
C ALA A 82 -13.52 41.59 -35.27
N ALA A 83 -13.29 41.05 -34.08
CA ALA A 83 -13.22 41.83 -32.83
C ALA A 83 -12.12 42.89 -32.88
N VAL A 84 -10.92 42.54 -33.38
CA VAL A 84 -9.82 43.50 -33.58
C VAL A 84 -10.24 44.65 -34.48
N ARG A 85 -10.82 44.37 -35.65
CA ARG A 85 -11.25 45.40 -36.61
C ARG A 85 -12.39 46.27 -36.08
N ALA A 86 -13.27 45.72 -35.26
CA ALA A 86 -14.31 46.50 -34.59
C ALA A 86 -13.66 47.47 -33.58
N ARG A 87 -12.71 46.97 -32.79
CA ARG A 87 -12.12 47.75 -31.70
C ARG A 87 -11.21 48.88 -32.16
N GLU A 88 -10.42 48.63 -33.20
CA GLU A 88 -9.57 49.64 -33.85
C GLU A 88 -10.37 50.80 -34.48
N ARG A 89 -11.66 50.58 -34.81
CA ARG A 89 -12.54 51.64 -35.32
C ARG A 89 -13.22 52.47 -34.23
N ASP A 90 -13.43 51.88 -33.05
CA ASP A 90 -14.39 52.38 -32.05
C ASP A 90 -13.76 53.07 -30.83
N LEU A 91 -12.46 52.88 -30.60
CA LEU A 91 -11.72 53.50 -29.51
C LEU A 91 -11.07 54.83 -29.94
N GLY A 92 -11.14 55.82 -29.05
CA GLY A 92 -10.51 57.12 -29.26
C GLY A 92 -8.98 57.05 -29.20
N GLN A 93 -8.31 58.02 -29.81
CA GLN A 93 -6.85 58.13 -29.76
C GLN A 93 -6.36 58.18 -28.30
N GLY A 94 -5.47 57.25 -27.92
CA GLY A 94 -4.79 57.25 -26.62
C GLY A 94 -5.19 56.12 -25.67
N VAL A 95 -6.29 55.41 -25.93
CA VAL A 95 -6.70 54.24 -25.14
C VAL A 95 -5.97 52.99 -25.66
N ARG A 96 -5.26 52.29 -24.78
CA ARG A 96 -4.66 50.98 -25.11
C ARG A 96 -5.71 49.90 -24.99
N TRP A 97 -5.65 48.87 -25.83
CA TRP A 97 -6.68 47.83 -25.79
C TRP A 97 -6.09 46.43 -25.88
N ILE A 98 -6.81 45.48 -25.31
CA ILE A 98 -6.41 44.08 -25.18
C ILE A 98 -7.53 43.22 -25.72
N LEU A 99 -7.20 42.29 -26.61
CA LEU A 99 -8.06 41.14 -26.89
C LEU A 99 -7.66 40.01 -25.94
N LEU A 100 -8.60 39.51 -25.14
CA LEU A 100 -8.40 38.38 -24.25
C LEU A 100 -9.16 37.15 -24.78
N CYS A 101 -8.45 36.15 -25.29
CA CYS A 101 -9.04 34.91 -25.80
C CYS A 101 -8.93 33.81 -24.74
N ALA A 102 -10.04 33.46 -24.09
CA ALA A 102 -9.98 32.57 -22.91
C ALA A 102 -9.99 31.06 -23.21
N ARG A 103 -10.29 30.64 -24.45
CA ARG A 103 -10.46 29.22 -24.83
C ARG A 103 -9.54 28.76 -25.96
N VAL A 104 -8.59 29.59 -26.36
CA VAL A 104 -7.75 29.33 -27.54
C VAL A 104 -6.30 29.58 -27.14
N GLU A 105 -5.43 28.65 -27.49
CA GLU A 105 -4.00 28.74 -27.19
C GLU A 105 -3.32 29.71 -28.15
N GLY A 106 -2.33 30.46 -27.69
CA GLY A 106 -1.75 31.57 -28.45
C GLY A 106 -1.23 31.15 -29.83
N HIS A 107 -0.64 29.96 -29.94
CA HIS A 107 -0.11 29.44 -31.20
C HIS A 107 -1.17 29.19 -32.29
N GLU A 108 -2.45 29.03 -31.93
CA GLU A 108 -3.54 28.81 -32.88
C GLU A 108 -4.03 30.12 -33.54
N ILE A 109 -3.75 31.27 -32.92
CA ILE A 109 -4.29 32.57 -33.34
C ILE A 109 -3.21 33.58 -33.75
N ASP A 110 -1.95 33.34 -33.36
CA ASP A 110 -0.88 34.33 -33.45
C ASP A 110 -0.68 34.85 -34.89
N ASP A 111 -0.44 33.97 -35.85
CA ASP A 111 -0.22 34.34 -37.26
C ASP A 111 -1.42 35.08 -37.86
N ALA A 112 -2.63 34.74 -37.39
CA ALA A 112 -3.86 35.28 -37.93
C ALA A 112 -4.16 36.70 -37.41
N VAL A 113 -3.96 36.94 -36.11
CA VAL A 113 -4.39 38.15 -35.40
C VAL A 113 -3.25 39.17 -35.27
N SER A 114 -2.00 38.73 -35.10
CA SER A 114 -0.84 39.63 -34.98
C SER A 114 -0.65 40.52 -36.22
N SER A 115 -1.08 40.06 -37.40
CA SER A 115 -1.03 40.84 -38.65
C SER A 115 -1.96 42.06 -38.71
N VAL A 116 -3.03 42.08 -37.89
CA VAL A 116 -4.07 43.12 -37.92
C VAL A 116 -4.12 43.98 -36.66
N LEU A 117 -3.32 43.67 -35.64
CA LEU A 117 -3.17 44.46 -34.42
C LEU A 117 -2.36 45.74 -34.68
N SER A 118 -2.86 46.88 -34.23
CA SER A 118 -2.08 48.13 -34.24
C SER A 118 -1.07 48.15 -33.08
N ALA A 119 -0.19 49.16 -33.07
CA ALA A 119 0.72 49.39 -31.95
C ALA A 119 0.03 49.71 -30.61
N GLN A 120 -1.29 49.92 -30.60
CA GLN A 120 -2.10 50.17 -29.39
C GLN A 120 -2.80 48.91 -28.85
N GLY A 121 -2.76 47.81 -29.61
CA GLY A 121 -3.42 46.54 -29.28
C GLY A 121 -2.43 45.45 -28.90
N VAL A 122 -2.79 44.62 -27.91
CA VAL A 122 -2.09 43.37 -27.57
C VAL A 122 -3.08 42.21 -27.45
N LEU A 123 -2.61 41.00 -27.74
CA LEU A 123 -3.35 39.76 -27.53
C LEU A 123 -2.87 39.11 -26.23
N LEU A 124 -3.81 38.75 -25.37
CA LEU A 124 -3.60 37.82 -24.27
C LEU A 124 -4.48 36.58 -24.53
N ASP A 125 -3.89 35.41 -24.40
CA ASP A 125 -4.56 34.14 -24.62
C ASP A 125 -5.02 33.48 -23.30
N ARG A 126 -5.39 32.20 -23.39
CA ARG A 126 -5.80 31.38 -22.26
C ARG A 126 -4.70 31.28 -21.19
N ASP A 127 -3.45 31.04 -21.57
CA ASP A 127 -2.34 30.84 -20.64
C ASP A 127 -2.11 32.09 -19.78
N HIS A 128 -2.23 33.28 -20.39
CA HIS A 128 -2.14 34.56 -19.67
C HIS A 128 -3.26 34.74 -18.64
N LEU A 129 -4.48 34.35 -18.99
CA LEU A 129 -5.61 34.44 -18.08
C LEU A 129 -5.48 33.45 -16.93
N GLU A 130 -5.14 32.20 -17.23
CA GLU A 130 -4.95 31.14 -16.23
C GLU A 130 -3.81 31.49 -15.27
N ALA A 131 -2.74 32.13 -15.74
CA ALA A 131 -1.69 32.68 -14.87
C ALA A 131 -2.23 33.72 -13.88
N ALA A 132 -3.15 34.59 -14.32
CA ALA A 132 -3.77 35.57 -13.45
C ALA A 132 -4.77 34.96 -12.46
N VAL A 133 -5.57 34.00 -12.91
CA VAL A 133 -6.53 33.27 -12.06
C VAL A 133 -5.79 32.46 -10.98
N CYS A 134 -4.69 31.80 -11.34
CA CYS A 134 -3.87 31.02 -10.41
C CYS A 134 -2.97 31.87 -9.49
N ASP A 135 -3.00 33.20 -9.62
CA ASP A 135 -2.15 34.14 -8.88
C ASP A 135 -0.64 33.95 -9.14
N LEU A 136 -0.28 33.40 -10.31
CA LEU A 136 1.11 33.34 -10.79
C LEU A 136 1.63 34.75 -11.10
N ALA A 137 0.79 35.58 -11.74
CA ALA A 137 1.06 36.99 -11.99
C ALA A 137 -0.25 37.77 -12.11
N SER A 138 -0.32 38.97 -11.55
CA SER A 138 -1.52 39.81 -11.70
C SER A 138 -1.79 40.14 -13.17
N LEU A 139 -3.06 40.17 -13.58
CA LEU A 139 -3.45 40.55 -14.94
C LEU A 139 -2.91 41.94 -15.31
N ALA A 140 -2.90 42.88 -14.36
CA ALA A 140 -2.32 44.21 -14.54
C ALA A 140 -0.80 44.17 -14.81
N SER A 141 -0.04 43.28 -14.16
CA SER A 141 1.39 43.10 -14.44
C SER A 141 1.64 42.53 -15.82
N LEU A 142 0.86 41.53 -16.24
CA LEU A 142 0.94 40.94 -17.59
C LEU A 142 0.62 41.99 -18.66
N ILE A 143 -0.42 42.80 -18.46
CA ILE A 143 -0.79 43.89 -19.38
C ILE A 143 0.34 44.93 -19.48
N ARG A 144 0.92 45.37 -18.35
CA ARG A 144 2.07 46.30 -18.39
C ARG A 144 3.24 45.70 -19.14
N ALA A 145 3.52 44.42 -18.91
CA ALA A 145 4.62 43.69 -19.52
C ALA A 145 4.41 43.53 -21.04
N ALA A 146 3.19 43.20 -21.49
CA ALA A 146 2.85 43.07 -22.91
C ALA A 146 3.06 44.38 -23.69
N PHE A 147 2.83 45.53 -23.05
CA PHE A 147 3.04 46.85 -23.66
C PHE A 147 4.47 47.42 -23.49
N ARG A 148 5.44 46.69 -22.92
CA ARG A 148 6.84 47.12 -22.86
C ARG A 148 7.53 46.85 -24.21
N PRO A 149 8.04 47.86 -24.92
CA PRO A 149 8.78 47.66 -26.17
C PRO A 149 10.19 47.10 -25.91
N PRO A 150 10.79 46.34 -26.87
CA PRO A 150 10.23 45.88 -28.14
C PRO A 150 9.61 44.48 -27.99
N ARG A 151 8.29 44.39 -27.79
CA ARG A 151 7.57 43.11 -27.74
C ARG A 151 6.59 42.99 -28.91
N PRO A 152 6.41 41.79 -29.47
CA PRO A 152 5.38 41.52 -30.48
C PRO A 152 3.97 41.70 -29.90
N PRO A 153 2.94 41.86 -30.76
CA PRO A 153 1.55 42.03 -30.33
C PRO A 153 1.01 40.88 -29.46
N HIS A 154 1.53 39.67 -29.67
CA HIS A 154 1.34 38.51 -28.81
C HIS A 154 2.71 38.03 -28.33
N THR A 155 2.90 37.87 -27.01
CA THR A 155 4.15 37.39 -26.40
C THR A 155 3.78 36.23 -25.48
N LEU A 156 4.54 35.13 -25.51
CA LEU A 156 4.26 33.97 -24.67
C LEU A 156 4.34 34.33 -23.18
N LEU A 157 3.54 33.64 -22.35
CA LEU A 157 3.49 33.89 -20.91
C LEU A 157 4.88 33.88 -20.26
N HIS A 158 5.70 32.87 -20.59
CA HIS A 158 7.06 32.74 -20.06
C HIS A 158 7.92 33.99 -20.30
N ASP A 159 7.92 34.50 -21.54
CA ASP A 159 8.65 35.70 -21.92
C ASP A 159 8.09 36.97 -21.25
N LEU A 160 6.78 37.02 -20.97
CA LEU A 160 6.19 38.13 -20.24
C LEU A 160 6.65 38.18 -18.78
N LEU A 161 6.78 37.02 -18.14
CA LEU A 161 7.22 36.87 -16.75
C LEU A 161 8.73 37.12 -16.58
N LEU A 162 9.52 36.94 -17.64
CA LEU A 162 10.92 37.34 -17.68
C LEU A 162 11.04 38.85 -17.92
N GLU A 163 11.22 39.61 -16.85
CA GLU A 163 11.45 41.06 -16.96
C GLU A 163 12.82 41.39 -17.58
N GLN A 164 13.82 40.52 -17.40
CA GLN A 164 15.18 40.64 -17.92
C GLN A 164 15.69 39.27 -18.36
N PRO A 165 16.69 39.20 -19.27
CA PRO A 165 17.36 37.95 -19.59
C PRO A 165 17.94 37.31 -18.32
N PRO A 166 17.77 36.01 -18.12
CA PRO A 166 18.31 35.34 -16.94
C PRO A 166 19.85 35.40 -16.94
N GLU A 167 20.44 35.63 -15.77
CA GLU A 167 21.88 35.42 -15.58
C GLU A 167 22.25 33.95 -15.86
N PRO A 168 23.53 33.63 -16.16
CA PRO A 168 23.94 32.24 -16.34
C PRO A 168 23.58 31.37 -15.12
N ALA A 169 23.15 30.14 -15.37
CA ALA A 169 22.82 29.20 -14.30
C ALA A 169 24.03 28.98 -13.38
N PRO A 170 23.82 28.87 -12.06
CA PRO A 170 24.93 28.75 -11.11
C PRO A 170 25.65 27.42 -11.33
N ALA A 171 26.98 27.47 -11.46
CA ALA A 171 27.76 26.30 -11.85
C ALA A 171 27.94 25.30 -10.71
N LEU A 172 27.65 24.03 -10.99
CA LEU A 172 28.05 22.86 -10.21
C LEU A 172 29.08 22.10 -11.04
N ALA A 173 30.30 22.01 -10.56
CA ALA A 173 31.37 21.29 -11.25
C ALA A 173 31.52 19.88 -10.68
N LEU A 174 31.97 18.95 -11.52
CA LEU A 174 32.47 17.67 -11.03
C LEU A 174 33.55 17.92 -9.97
N ALA A 175 33.47 17.19 -8.87
CA ALA A 175 34.49 17.23 -7.86
C ALA A 175 35.77 16.59 -8.42
N ALA A 176 36.64 17.40 -9.03
CA ALA A 176 38.04 17.02 -9.20
C ALA A 176 38.59 16.76 -7.78
N ARG A 177 39.19 15.59 -7.53
CA ARG A 177 39.73 15.25 -6.20
C ARG A 177 40.50 16.45 -5.58
N PRO A 178 40.37 16.67 -4.25
CA PRO A 178 39.81 17.90 -3.70
C PRO A 178 40.84 18.98 -3.36
N ALA A 179 40.43 20.23 -3.51
CA ALA A 179 40.75 21.25 -2.52
C ALA A 179 39.42 21.71 -1.91
N GLY A 180 39.13 21.28 -0.67
CA GLY A 180 38.00 21.76 0.13
C GLY A 180 36.76 20.84 0.20
N ALA A 181 36.27 20.28 -0.91
CA ALA A 181 34.99 19.57 -0.93
C ALA A 181 35.05 18.05 -0.63
N ALA A 182 36.11 17.32 -0.99
CA ALA A 182 36.11 15.85 -0.78
C ALA A 182 36.53 15.39 0.63
N SER A 183 36.42 16.27 1.62
CA SER A 183 36.61 15.93 3.04
C SER A 183 35.40 16.27 3.89
N VAL A 184 34.18 16.41 3.32
CA VAL A 184 32.97 16.59 4.14
C VAL A 184 32.91 15.43 5.14
N PRO A 185 33.08 15.69 6.44
CA PRO A 185 33.10 14.62 7.43
C PRO A 185 31.75 13.90 7.40
N SER A 186 31.79 12.59 7.24
CA SER A 186 30.62 11.75 7.19
C SER A 186 30.84 10.44 7.96
N ARG A 187 29.73 9.89 8.45
CA ARG A 187 29.67 8.59 9.10
C ARG A 187 28.55 7.79 8.42
N PRO A 188 28.87 7.04 7.36
CA PRO A 188 27.89 6.14 6.74
C PRO A 188 27.66 4.91 7.64
N ALA A 189 26.47 4.33 7.54
CA ALA A 189 26.16 3.05 8.16
C ALA A 189 26.94 1.88 7.52
N ALA A 190 26.94 0.72 8.16
CA ALA A 190 27.61 -0.47 7.62
C ALA A 190 27.01 -0.86 6.26
N GLY A 191 27.88 -1.08 5.26
CA GLY A 191 27.44 -1.40 3.89
C GLY A 191 27.02 -0.20 3.04
N VAL A 192 27.02 1.02 3.60
CA VAL A 192 26.72 2.26 2.88
C VAL A 192 28.03 2.94 2.46
N ASP A 193 28.10 3.32 1.19
CA ASP A 193 29.17 4.13 0.62
C ASP A 193 28.65 5.53 0.30
N LEU A 194 29.42 6.56 0.67
CA LEU A 194 29.06 7.96 0.49
C LEU A 194 30.21 8.74 -0.13
N CYS A 195 29.97 9.42 -1.25
CA CYS A 195 31.00 10.18 -1.95
C CYS A 195 30.49 11.52 -2.50
N VAL A 196 31.34 12.54 -2.46
CA VAL A 196 31.07 13.82 -3.12
C VAL A 196 31.26 13.65 -4.63
N VAL A 197 30.22 13.92 -5.40
CA VAL A 197 30.26 13.84 -6.86
C VAL A 197 30.43 15.21 -7.51
N MET A 198 29.82 16.25 -6.94
CA MET A 198 29.90 17.60 -7.45
C MET A 198 29.93 18.63 -6.33
N ALA A 199 30.53 19.79 -6.61
CA ALA A 199 30.52 20.94 -5.72
C ALA A 199 30.42 22.22 -6.54
N GLY A 200 29.71 23.20 -6.00
CA GLY A 200 29.67 24.57 -6.51
C GLY A 200 30.52 25.52 -5.66
N GLU A 201 30.87 26.66 -6.24
CA GLU A 201 31.37 27.80 -5.49
C GLU A 201 30.23 28.45 -4.67
N SER A 202 30.49 29.60 -4.04
CA SER A 202 29.42 30.36 -3.37
C SER A 202 28.35 30.75 -4.38
N TRP A 203 27.13 30.25 -4.17
CA TRP A 203 25.97 30.62 -4.96
C TRP A 203 25.25 31.81 -4.31
N PRO A 204 24.80 32.80 -5.11
CA PRO A 204 23.92 33.85 -4.63
C PRO A 204 22.47 33.35 -4.41
N LEU A 205 22.15 32.16 -4.91
CA LEU A 205 20.81 31.59 -4.95
C LEU A 205 20.77 30.31 -4.10
N ARG A 206 19.67 30.10 -3.36
CA ARG A 206 19.48 28.92 -2.51
C ARG A 206 18.59 27.89 -3.22
N PRO A 207 19.10 26.69 -3.54
CA PRO A 207 18.26 25.62 -4.05
C PRO A 207 17.22 25.18 -3.01
N THR A 208 16.04 24.82 -3.49
CA THR A 208 14.90 24.44 -2.65
C THR A 208 14.35 23.06 -2.96
N GLY A 209 14.91 22.36 -3.94
CA GLY A 209 14.46 21.03 -4.31
C GLY A 209 15.19 20.46 -5.51
N MET A 210 14.88 19.20 -5.80
CA MET A 210 15.49 18.43 -6.87
C MET A 210 14.49 17.53 -7.58
N ALA A 211 14.75 17.21 -8.85
CA ALA A 211 14.01 16.20 -9.60
C ALA A 211 14.90 15.46 -10.59
N TRP A 212 14.49 14.26 -11.02
CA TRP A 212 15.11 13.59 -12.16
C TRP A 212 14.54 14.11 -13.47
N GLU A 213 15.39 14.46 -14.43
CA GLU A 213 14.98 14.70 -15.83
C GLU A 213 15.24 13.45 -16.68
N SER A 214 16.41 12.83 -16.50
CA SER A 214 16.83 11.59 -17.17
C SER A 214 17.82 10.83 -16.29
N ALA A 215 18.27 9.65 -16.74
CA ALA A 215 19.22 8.83 -15.97
C ALA A 215 20.55 9.54 -15.64
N ASP A 216 20.94 10.55 -16.41
CA ASP A 216 22.19 11.30 -16.29
C ASP A 216 21.98 12.79 -15.95
N ARG A 217 20.73 13.24 -15.80
CA ARG A 217 20.39 14.65 -15.57
C ARG A 217 19.40 14.83 -14.45
N ALA A 218 19.70 15.79 -13.58
CA ALA A 218 18.81 16.24 -12.53
C ALA A 218 18.41 17.70 -12.77
N LEU A 219 17.23 18.08 -12.29
CA LEU A 219 16.80 19.47 -12.18
C LEU A 219 17.05 19.94 -10.75
N LEU A 220 17.57 21.16 -10.62
CA LEU A 220 17.67 21.90 -9.37
C LEU A 220 16.67 23.04 -9.39
N THR A 221 15.84 23.08 -8.37
CA THR A 221 14.91 24.18 -8.17
C THR A 221 15.58 25.32 -7.43
N THR A 222 15.53 26.52 -7.99
CA THR A 222 16.00 27.77 -7.39
C THR A 222 14.90 28.84 -7.50
N ASP A 223 15.00 29.89 -6.70
CA ASP A 223 14.12 31.07 -6.75
C ASP A 223 14.18 31.84 -8.08
N THR A 224 15.10 31.51 -8.98
CA THR A 224 15.21 32.09 -10.33
C THR A 224 14.85 31.10 -11.45
N GLY A 225 14.55 29.84 -11.12
CA GLY A 225 14.09 28.84 -12.07
C GLY A 225 14.63 27.43 -11.83
N LEU A 226 14.44 26.57 -12.83
CA LEU A 226 14.93 25.20 -12.87
C LEU A 226 16.23 25.10 -13.67
N ALA A 227 17.32 24.75 -13.00
CA ALA A 227 18.60 24.49 -13.62
C ALA A 227 18.77 22.97 -13.86
N GLU A 228 18.99 22.58 -15.11
CA GLU A 228 19.44 21.23 -15.44
C GLU A 228 20.91 21.08 -15.06
N VAL A 229 21.26 19.94 -14.46
CA VAL A 229 22.61 19.55 -14.07
C VAL A 229 22.98 18.25 -14.76
N ASP A 230 24.07 18.25 -15.51
CA ASP A 230 24.65 17.03 -16.09
C ASP A 230 25.48 16.32 -15.03
N LEU A 231 24.99 15.19 -14.53
CA LEU A 231 25.64 14.46 -13.42
C LEU A 231 26.94 13.77 -13.87
N GLN A 232 27.16 13.58 -15.18
CA GLN A 232 28.34 12.90 -15.71
C GLN A 232 29.47 13.86 -16.05
N ARG A 233 29.13 15.00 -16.66
CA ARG A 233 30.10 16.00 -17.13
C ARG A 233 30.27 17.15 -16.14
N GLY A 234 29.32 17.32 -15.22
CA GLY A 234 29.16 18.55 -14.47
C GLY A 234 28.69 19.69 -15.37
N GLY A 235 28.42 20.82 -14.75
CA GLY A 235 27.87 21.99 -15.40
C GLY A 235 26.35 22.06 -15.28
N THR A 236 25.85 23.29 -15.40
CA THR A 236 24.45 23.61 -15.25
C THR A 236 23.98 24.49 -16.40
N ARG A 237 22.71 24.37 -16.76
CA ARG A 237 22.04 25.25 -17.71
C ARG A 237 20.60 25.48 -17.31
N TRP A 238 20.03 26.62 -17.65
CA TRP A 238 18.61 26.85 -17.41
C TRP A 238 17.77 25.91 -18.27
N ARG A 239 16.94 25.08 -17.63
CA ARG A 239 15.85 24.34 -18.26
C ARG A 239 14.61 25.22 -18.39
N LEU A 240 14.30 25.95 -17.32
CA LEU A 240 13.23 26.93 -17.25
C LEU A 240 13.67 28.08 -16.34
N PRO A 241 14.14 29.20 -16.90
CA PRO A 241 14.36 30.41 -16.11
C PRO A 241 12.99 31.01 -15.78
N LEU A 242 12.64 31.06 -14.49
CA LEU A 242 11.35 31.55 -14.03
C LEU A 242 11.50 31.99 -12.56
N PRO A 243 11.35 33.29 -12.25
CA PRO A 243 11.44 33.77 -10.87
C PRO A 243 10.31 33.25 -9.98
N GLY A 244 10.61 33.02 -8.70
CA GLY A 244 9.65 32.59 -7.69
C GLY A 244 9.40 31.09 -7.65
N VAL A 245 10.16 30.30 -8.41
CA VAL A 245 10.07 28.84 -8.40
C VAL A 245 10.62 28.26 -7.09
N HIS A 246 9.97 27.25 -6.53
CA HIS A 246 10.40 26.62 -5.27
C HIS A 246 9.93 25.16 -5.14
N GLY A 247 10.47 24.47 -4.14
CA GLY A 247 10.16 23.08 -3.81
C GLY A 247 10.74 22.04 -4.78
N ASP A 248 10.41 20.76 -4.56
CA ASP A 248 10.79 19.66 -5.44
C ASP A 248 9.93 19.69 -6.72
N ALA A 249 10.58 19.70 -7.89
CA ALA A 249 9.90 19.60 -9.17
C ALA A 249 9.46 18.14 -9.43
N GLN A 250 8.46 17.95 -10.30
CA GLN A 250 8.02 16.62 -10.73
C GLN A 250 8.11 16.52 -12.25
N VAL A 251 8.73 15.45 -12.76
CA VAL A 251 8.89 15.24 -14.21
C VAL A 251 8.07 14.03 -14.62
N LEU A 252 7.13 14.23 -15.55
CA LEU A 252 6.29 13.17 -16.10
C LEU A 252 7.04 12.40 -17.20
N PRO A 253 6.64 11.14 -17.48
CA PRO A 253 7.26 10.34 -18.55
C PRO A 253 7.21 10.97 -19.95
N ASP A 254 6.24 11.85 -20.19
CA ASP A 254 6.06 12.56 -21.44
C ASP A 254 6.95 13.82 -21.58
N GLY A 255 7.81 14.07 -20.59
CA GLY A 255 8.74 15.20 -20.54
C GLY A 255 8.16 16.47 -19.92
N THR A 256 6.89 16.46 -19.51
CA THR A 256 6.27 17.61 -18.83
C THR A 256 6.89 17.81 -17.45
N VAL A 257 7.36 19.03 -17.19
CA VAL A 257 7.94 19.41 -15.89
C VAL A 257 6.92 20.23 -15.11
N TRP A 258 6.59 19.78 -13.91
CA TRP A 258 5.74 20.48 -12.96
C TRP A 258 6.57 21.09 -11.84
N VAL A 259 6.24 22.32 -11.46
CA VAL A 259 6.90 22.98 -10.35
C VAL A 259 5.97 24.01 -9.69
N LEU A 260 6.24 24.36 -8.44
CA LEU A 260 5.57 25.46 -7.77
C LEU A 260 6.27 26.77 -8.09
N CYS A 261 5.49 27.81 -8.33
CA CYS A 261 5.96 29.16 -8.60
C CYS A 261 5.09 30.14 -7.81
N GLY A 262 5.64 30.67 -6.70
CA GLY A 262 4.86 31.42 -5.72
C GLY A 262 3.66 30.59 -5.21
N PRO A 263 2.43 31.12 -5.27
CA PRO A 263 1.21 30.41 -4.84
C PRO A 263 0.61 29.51 -5.93
N ALA A 264 1.26 29.40 -7.10
CA ALA A 264 0.75 28.66 -8.25
C ALA A 264 1.53 27.37 -8.50
N ALA A 265 0.85 26.38 -9.10
CA ALA A 265 1.48 25.24 -9.73
C ALA A 265 1.49 25.45 -11.24
N VAL A 266 2.66 25.29 -11.85
CA VAL A 266 2.88 25.48 -13.29
C VAL A 266 3.41 24.20 -13.92
N ARG A 267 3.03 23.99 -15.18
CA ARG A 267 3.58 22.94 -16.03
C ARG A 267 4.33 23.56 -17.20
N TRP A 268 5.45 22.94 -17.54
CA TRP A 268 6.34 23.36 -18.63
C TRP A 268 6.60 22.18 -19.55
N ARG A 269 6.33 22.39 -20.85
CA ARG A 269 6.57 21.39 -21.88
C ARG A 269 6.88 22.08 -23.19
N ASP A 270 7.93 21.65 -23.87
CA ASP A 270 8.27 22.06 -25.23
C ASP A 270 8.27 23.59 -25.47
N GLY A 271 8.70 24.38 -24.49
CA GLY A 271 8.76 25.85 -24.58
C GLY A 271 7.49 26.58 -24.13
N VAL A 272 6.44 25.85 -23.74
CA VAL A 272 5.15 26.39 -23.33
C VAL A 272 5.00 26.29 -21.81
N LEU A 273 4.70 27.42 -21.17
CA LEU A 273 4.44 27.53 -19.74
C LEU A 273 2.93 27.71 -19.52
N GLN A 274 2.33 26.84 -18.70
CA GLN A 274 0.92 26.93 -18.37
C GLN A 274 0.72 26.88 -16.85
N ALA A 275 -0.15 27.74 -16.34
CA ALA A 275 -0.60 27.65 -14.96
C ALA A 275 -1.71 26.59 -14.86
N ALA A 276 -1.69 25.78 -13.81
CA ALA A 276 -2.62 24.65 -13.67
C ALA A 276 -3.31 24.59 -12.29
N GLY A 277 -2.88 25.42 -11.34
CA GLY A 277 -3.56 25.62 -10.06
C GLY A 277 -2.97 26.78 -9.27
N GLY A 278 -3.74 27.29 -8.31
CA GLY A 278 -3.37 28.47 -7.54
C GLY A 278 -3.97 28.53 -6.14
N GLY A 279 -3.59 29.54 -5.37
CA GLY A 279 -4.06 29.74 -4.00
C GLY A 279 -3.40 28.80 -2.98
N PHE A 280 -2.17 28.36 -3.27
CA PHE A 280 -1.34 27.58 -2.37
C PHE A 280 -0.53 28.48 -1.43
N GLU A 281 -0.29 27.99 -0.21
CA GLU A 281 0.56 28.66 0.78
C GLU A 281 2.05 28.46 0.45
N ALA A 282 2.92 29.31 1.01
CA ALA A 282 4.34 29.35 0.66
C ALA A 282 5.12 28.06 0.99
N ASN A 283 4.61 27.20 1.85
CA ASN A 283 5.22 25.93 2.24
C ASN A 283 4.62 24.73 1.49
N ALA A 284 4.01 24.96 0.32
CA ALA A 284 3.40 23.90 -0.45
C ALA A 284 4.45 22.91 -1.00
N ASN A 285 4.06 21.65 -1.12
CA ASN A 285 4.87 20.57 -1.67
C ASN A 285 4.16 19.95 -2.87
N LEU A 286 4.89 19.76 -3.96
CA LEU A 286 4.39 19.10 -5.15
C LEU A 286 4.68 17.59 -5.07
N LEU A 287 3.66 16.77 -5.31
CA LEU A 287 3.73 15.32 -5.19
C LEU A 287 3.25 14.67 -6.48
N LEU A 288 3.99 13.70 -6.99
CA LEU A 288 3.58 12.89 -8.14
C LEU A 288 2.91 11.60 -7.66
N GLY A 289 1.64 11.43 -8.01
CA GLY A 289 0.85 10.25 -7.69
C GLY A 289 1.20 9.03 -8.54
N PRO A 290 0.79 7.84 -8.09
CA PRO A 290 1.08 6.57 -8.76
C PRO A 290 0.42 6.43 -10.14
N ASP A 291 -0.69 7.14 -10.37
CA ASP A 291 -1.40 7.27 -11.64
C ASP A 291 -0.85 8.42 -12.51
N ALA A 292 0.34 8.93 -12.19
CA ALA A 292 0.95 10.13 -12.76
C ALA A 292 0.12 11.42 -12.55
N SER A 293 -0.90 11.41 -11.67
CA SER A 293 -1.61 12.64 -11.32
C SER A 293 -0.78 13.51 -10.40
N VAL A 294 -0.87 14.83 -10.56
CA VAL A 294 -0.06 15.78 -9.81
C VAL A 294 -0.87 16.36 -8.66
N TRP A 295 -0.27 16.41 -7.47
CA TRP A 295 -0.91 16.85 -6.25
C TRP A 295 -0.09 17.94 -5.58
N VAL A 296 -0.78 18.83 -4.86
CA VAL A 296 -0.15 19.88 -4.06
C VAL A 296 -0.62 19.72 -2.62
N LEU A 297 0.31 19.43 -1.71
CA LEU A 297 0.08 19.55 -0.28
C LEU A 297 0.35 21.00 0.11
N SER A 298 -0.65 21.71 0.62
CA SER A 298 -0.54 23.12 0.98
C SER A 298 -1.26 23.40 2.30
N GLY A 299 -0.69 24.28 3.12
CA GLY A 299 -1.26 24.66 4.40
C GLY A 299 -0.36 24.35 5.57
N SER A 300 -0.82 24.68 6.77
CA SER A 300 -0.15 24.32 8.02
C SER A 300 -1.01 23.34 8.80
N GLY A 301 -0.41 22.24 9.25
CA GLY A 301 -1.02 21.36 10.25
C GLY A 301 -1.06 22.07 11.61
N ALA A 302 -1.90 21.60 12.53
CA ALA A 302 -2.05 22.26 13.82
C ALA A 302 -0.76 22.13 14.65
N THR A 303 -0.40 23.18 15.38
CA THR A 303 0.73 23.10 16.31
C THR A 303 0.26 22.43 17.61
N LEU A 304 0.96 21.38 18.03
CA LEU A 304 0.71 20.65 19.28
C LEU A 304 0.52 21.64 20.46
N GLY A 305 -0.68 21.65 21.04
CA GLY A 305 -1.04 22.48 22.21
C GLY A 305 -1.61 23.87 21.92
N ALA A 306 -1.75 24.29 20.65
CA ALA A 306 -2.24 25.64 20.31
C ALA A 306 -3.76 25.75 20.07
N GLY A 307 -4.49 24.63 19.88
CA GLY A 307 -5.94 24.63 19.71
C GLY A 307 -6.43 25.17 18.34
N THR A 308 -7.23 24.36 17.64
CA THR A 308 -8.05 24.67 16.44
C THR A 308 -7.48 25.60 15.37
N GLY A 309 -7.13 25.02 14.20
CA GLY A 309 -6.92 25.81 12.98
C GLY A 309 -6.03 25.22 11.88
N SER A 310 -6.01 23.90 11.66
CA SER A 310 -5.28 23.32 10.51
C SER A 310 -5.89 23.83 9.19
N THR A 311 -5.09 24.43 8.33
CA THR A 311 -5.45 24.76 6.93
C THR A 311 -4.94 23.73 5.94
N LEU A 312 -4.25 22.70 6.45
CA LEU A 312 -3.60 21.67 5.65
C LEU A 312 -4.59 21.00 4.71
N ALA A 313 -4.26 20.97 3.43
CA ALA A 313 -5.04 20.31 2.42
C ALA A 313 -4.14 19.71 1.36
N LEU A 314 -4.63 18.63 0.79
CA LEU A 314 -4.07 18.00 -0.39
C LEU A 314 -4.98 18.32 -1.57
N THR A 315 -4.43 18.91 -2.63
CA THR A 315 -5.17 19.29 -3.83
C THR A 315 -4.66 18.50 -5.03
N ARG A 316 -5.51 17.69 -5.66
CA ARG A 316 -5.23 17.08 -6.96
C ARG A 316 -5.40 18.14 -8.03
N LEU A 317 -4.35 18.38 -8.82
CA LEU A 317 -4.42 19.24 -9.99
C LEU A 317 -5.16 18.54 -11.12
N ALA A 318 -5.88 19.31 -11.92
CA ALA A 318 -6.63 18.83 -13.07
C ALA A 318 -5.97 19.33 -14.37
N GLU A 319 -6.47 18.85 -15.51
CA GLU A 319 -6.01 19.31 -16.82
C GLU A 319 -6.44 20.77 -17.08
N GLN A 320 -7.62 21.16 -16.60
CA GLN A 320 -8.17 22.51 -16.71
C GLN A 320 -8.14 23.23 -15.36
N VAL A 321 -7.81 24.53 -15.40
CA VAL A 321 -7.85 25.39 -14.22
C VAL A 321 -9.29 25.56 -13.75
N GLY A 322 -9.53 25.26 -12.47
CA GLY A 322 -10.86 25.30 -11.86
C GLY A 322 -11.43 23.93 -11.52
N ASP A 323 -10.95 22.86 -12.15
CA ASP A 323 -11.42 21.48 -11.92
C ASP A 323 -10.63 20.72 -10.83
N GLN A 324 -9.84 21.45 -10.04
CA GLN A 324 -8.98 20.86 -9.02
C GLN A 324 -9.80 20.24 -7.88
N GLN A 325 -9.35 19.08 -7.38
CA GLN A 325 -10.02 18.39 -6.26
C GLN A 325 -9.25 18.60 -4.97
N ARG A 326 -9.87 19.25 -3.98
CA ARG A 326 -9.23 19.57 -2.70
C ARG A 326 -9.75 18.68 -1.57
N PHE A 327 -8.82 18.14 -0.79
CA PHE A 327 -9.06 17.30 0.38
C PHE A 327 -8.47 17.97 1.61
N SER A 328 -9.31 18.39 2.56
CA SER A 328 -8.85 18.95 3.84
C SER A 328 -8.25 17.84 4.70
N LEU A 329 -7.02 18.06 5.17
CA LEU A 329 -6.29 17.14 6.04
C LEU A 329 -6.27 17.66 7.48
N ASP A 330 -6.40 16.74 8.40
CA ASP A 330 -6.48 17.02 9.82
C ASP A 330 -5.35 16.30 10.55
N PHE A 331 -4.28 17.06 10.82
CA PHE A 331 -3.05 16.55 11.40
C PHE A 331 -2.49 17.53 12.45
N ASP A 332 -2.29 17.03 13.66
CA ASP A 332 -1.90 17.82 14.84
C ASP A 332 -0.37 17.99 14.96
N ALA A 333 0.31 18.19 13.82
CA ALA A 333 1.70 18.61 13.78
C ALA A 333 1.99 19.45 12.53
N ALA A 334 3.03 20.29 12.62
CA ALA A 334 3.49 21.12 11.51
C ALA A 334 4.15 20.26 10.42
N VAL A 335 3.35 19.81 9.45
CA VAL A 335 3.83 19.05 8.28
C VAL A 335 4.82 19.90 7.49
N ARG A 336 5.95 19.29 7.15
CA ARG A 336 7.03 19.92 6.40
C ARG A 336 7.13 19.40 4.99
N SER A 337 6.94 18.09 4.83
CA SER A 337 6.98 17.44 3.53
C SER A 337 6.17 16.15 3.59
N ALA A 338 5.91 15.55 2.43
CA ALA A 338 5.15 14.33 2.30
C ALA A 338 5.67 13.46 1.17
N ALA A 339 5.39 12.17 1.23
CA ALA A 339 5.74 11.22 0.19
C ALA A 339 4.61 10.21 -0.02
N TRP A 340 4.45 9.75 -1.26
CA TRP A 340 3.53 8.66 -1.59
C TRP A 340 4.06 7.31 -1.10
N LEU A 341 3.17 6.47 -0.57
CA LEU A 341 3.45 5.08 -0.15
C LEU A 341 2.59 4.05 -0.90
N GLY A 342 1.74 4.49 -1.84
CA GLY A 342 0.78 3.65 -2.58
C GLY A 342 -0.45 4.45 -3.03
N GLU A 343 -1.44 3.81 -3.67
CA GLU A 343 -2.56 4.47 -4.38
C GLU A 343 -3.29 5.61 -3.64
N ARG A 344 -3.46 5.53 -2.32
CA ARG A 344 -4.13 6.57 -1.50
C ARG A 344 -3.44 6.86 -0.17
N ARG A 345 -2.21 6.36 0.00
CA ARG A 345 -1.47 6.43 1.26
C ARG A 345 -0.30 7.41 1.15
N PHE A 346 -0.23 8.33 2.11
CA PHE A 346 0.76 9.39 2.17
C PHE A 346 1.48 9.34 3.50
N LEU A 347 2.80 9.33 3.47
CA LEU A 347 3.60 9.69 4.62
C LEU A 347 3.57 11.22 4.78
N LEU A 348 3.05 11.71 5.90
CA LEU A 348 3.21 13.08 6.33
C LEU A 348 4.40 13.16 7.28
N ALA A 349 5.44 13.89 6.89
CA ALA A 349 6.60 14.12 7.72
C ALA A 349 6.49 15.47 8.42
N ALA A 350 6.43 15.43 9.75
CA ALA A 350 6.41 16.63 10.59
C ALA A 350 7.53 16.60 11.63
N GLY A 351 7.82 17.76 12.20
CA GLY A 351 8.79 17.89 13.27
C GLY A 351 8.34 17.11 14.52
N GLY A 352 9.11 16.10 14.91
CA GLY A 352 8.84 15.23 16.06
C GLY A 352 8.13 13.92 15.69
N HIS A 353 6.97 13.99 15.05
CA HIS A 353 6.20 12.80 14.67
C HIS A 353 5.76 12.87 13.21
N SER A 354 5.84 11.73 12.54
CA SER A 354 5.29 11.52 11.20
C SER A 354 4.04 10.64 11.31
N ALA A 355 3.25 10.55 10.26
CA ALA A 355 2.12 9.63 10.21
C ALA A 355 1.82 9.21 8.77
N VAL A 356 1.17 8.06 8.62
CA VAL A 356 0.56 7.70 7.34
C VAL A 356 -0.89 8.13 7.34
N VAL A 357 -1.25 8.95 6.36
CA VAL A 357 -2.65 9.28 6.04
C VAL A 357 -3.08 8.44 4.87
N ASP A 358 -4.19 7.71 5.05
CA ASP A 358 -4.84 6.97 3.98
C ASP A 358 -6.14 7.68 3.59
N LEU A 359 -6.14 8.37 2.44
CA LEU A 359 -7.31 9.08 1.93
C LEU A 359 -8.49 8.16 1.60
N ALA A 360 -8.27 6.85 1.55
CA ALA A 360 -9.33 5.86 1.40
C ALA A 360 -10.11 5.65 2.71
N VAL A 361 -9.47 5.93 3.86
CA VAL A 361 -9.98 5.61 5.19
C VAL A 361 -10.38 6.88 5.94
N SER A 362 -9.49 7.86 6.00
CA SER A 362 -9.65 9.08 6.79
C SER A 362 -8.71 10.16 6.28
N THR A 363 -9.19 11.41 6.24
CA THR A 363 -8.31 12.57 6.06
C THR A 363 -7.76 13.10 7.38
N SER A 364 -8.09 12.45 8.51
CA SER A 364 -7.65 12.79 9.86
C SER A 364 -6.70 11.73 10.42
N ALA A 365 -5.56 12.19 10.93
CA ALA A 365 -4.56 11.41 11.68
C ALA A 365 -4.28 12.10 13.02
N ARG A 366 -5.34 12.26 13.83
CA ARG A 366 -5.27 12.87 15.18
C ARG A 366 -4.88 11.89 16.29
N GLY A 367 -4.97 10.58 16.05
CA GLY A 367 -4.65 9.56 17.05
C GLY A 367 -3.14 9.47 17.30
N ARG A 368 -2.71 9.37 18.56
CA ARG A 368 -1.28 9.09 18.88
C ARG A 368 -0.86 7.71 18.37
N GLU A 369 -1.82 6.81 18.22
CA GLU A 369 -1.68 5.50 17.60
C GLU A 369 -1.34 5.56 16.11
N ASP A 370 -1.54 6.68 15.42
CA ASP A 370 -1.16 6.86 14.01
C ASP A 370 0.24 7.45 13.85
N TRP A 371 0.85 7.89 14.95
CA TRP A 371 2.13 8.58 14.94
C TRP A 371 3.28 7.58 14.93
N MET A 372 4.29 7.92 14.13
CA MET A 372 5.60 7.29 14.15
C MET A 372 6.66 8.32 14.51
N PRO A 373 7.73 7.92 15.22
CA PRO A 373 8.84 8.81 15.49
C PRO A 373 9.44 9.31 14.17
N THR A 374 9.59 10.63 14.03
CA THR A 374 10.35 11.17 12.90
C THR A 374 11.84 11.01 13.23
N PRO A 375 12.63 10.33 12.39
CA PRO A 375 14.04 10.06 12.68
C PRO A 375 14.90 11.32 12.80
N VAL A 376 14.44 12.43 12.20
CA VAL A 376 15.11 13.73 12.21
C VAL A 376 14.18 14.80 12.78
N SER A 377 14.75 15.78 13.47
CA SER A 377 13.96 16.83 14.13
C SER A 377 13.26 17.75 13.12
N TYR A 378 13.85 17.93 11.94
CA TYR A 378 13.32 18.78 10.87
C TYR A 378 13.42 18.04 9.53
N PRO A 379 12.45 17.18 9.19
CA PRO A 379 12.44 16.48 7.91
C PRO A 379 12.24 17.51 6.79
N GLY A 380 13.25 17.69 5.95
CA GLY A 380 13.28 18.72 4.90
C GLY A 380 12.93 18.15 3.53
N HIS A 381 13.50 17.00 3.19
CA HIS A 381 13.30 16.35 1.89
C HIS A 381 13.11 14.85 2.08
N LEU A 382 12.19 14.30 1.29
CA LEU A 382 11.84 12.89 1.29
C LEU A 382 12.07 12.31 -0.10
N ALA A 383 12.60 11.08 -0.16
CA ALA A 383 12.73 10.35 -1.41
C ALA A 383 12.15 8.95 -1.24
N TYR A 384 11.09 8.65 -1.99
CA TYR A 384 10.44 7.34 -1.97
C TYR A 384 11.39 6.27 -2.47
N ARG A 385 11.56 5.19 -1.68
CA ARG A 385 12.50 4.11 -1.96
C ARG A 385 11.84 2.88 -2.56
N GLY A 386 10.55 2.67 -2.31
CA GLY A 386 9.81 1.46 -2.69
C GLY A 386 9.10 0.83 -1.48
N GLY A 387 7.99 0.14 -1.72
CA GLY A 387 7.17 -0.45 -0.66
C GLY A 387 6.66 0.59 0.33
N ASN A 388 7.01 0.43 1.60
CA ASN A 388 6.68 1.37 2.67
C ASN A 388 7.90 2.20 3.14
N THR A 389 9.02 2.13 2.42
CA THR A 389 10.27 2.78 2.84
C THR A 389 10.48 4.13 2.16
N VAL A 390 10.83 5.14 2.94
CA VAL A 390 11.15 6.48 2.47
C VAL A 390 12.48 6.94 3.09
N LEU A 391 13.37 7.47 2.26
CA LEU A 391 14.54 8.17 2.76
C LEU A 391 14.13 9.54 3.26
N VAL A 392 14.54 9.87 4.48
CA VAL A 392 14.26 11.16 5.12
C VAL A 392 15.60 11.82 5.43
N ALA A 393 15.81 13.02 4.87
CA ALA A 393 16.97 13.85 5.20
C ALA A 393 16.54 15.08 5.98
N GLY A 394 17.31 15.41 7.01
CA GLY A 394 17.05 16.58 7.84
C GLY A 394 18.25 16.98 8.68
N ARG A 395 18.17 18.16 9.30
CA ARG A 395 19.20 18.60 10.24
C ARG A 395 19.16 17.75 11.52
N SER A 396 20.34 17.42 12.05
CA SER A 396 20.47 16.70 13.32
C SER A 396 19.88 17.51 14.47
N GLY A 397 19.40 16.83 15.52
CA GLY A 397 18.86 17.48 16.72
C GLY A 397 19.89 18.34 17.47
N SER A 398 21.19 18.12 17.22
CA SER A 398 22.29 18.94 17.75
C SER A 398 22.48 20.27 17.01
N GLY A 399 21.84 20.43 15.84
CA GLY A 399 21.99 21.58 14.94
C GLY A 399 23.26 21.57 14.11
N VAL A 400 24.18 20.61 14.34
CA VAL A 400 25.44 20.42 13.63
C VAL A 400 25.33 19.18 12.76
N GLY A 401 25.27 19.38 11.44
CA GLY A 401 25.18 18.28 10.47
C GLY A 401 23.76 17.90 10.05
N VAL A 402 23.74 16.99 9.09
CA VAL A 402 22.58 16.43 8.39
C VAL A 402 22.58 14.93 8.63
N GLU A 403 21.40 14.40 8.93
CA GLU A 403 21.16 12.97 9.07
C GLU A 403 20.25 12.50 7.93
N VAL A 404 20.57 11.31 7.42
CA VAL A 404 19.76 10.59 6.44
C VAL A 404 19.35 9.27 7.08
N HIS A 405 18.06 8.99 7.08
CA HIS A 405 17.47 7.77 7.62
C HIS A 405 16.56 7.10 6.60
N ALA A 406 16.47 5.78 6.65
CA ALA A 406 15.46 5.00 5.93
C ALA A 406 14.31 4.72 6.92
N LEU A 407 13.17 5.39 6.71
CA LEU A 407 11.96 5.20 7.50
C LEU A 407 11.10 4.12 6.84
N ASP A 408 10.81 3.04 7.55
CA ASP A 408 9.77 2.08 7.18
C ASP A 408 8.44 2.48 7.82
N ALA A 409 7.51 2.97 7.00
CA ALA A 409 6.22 3.44 7.44
C ALA A 409 5.31 2.31 7.96
N ALA A 410 5.51 1.05 7.54
CA ALA A 410 4.72 -0.08 8.02
C ALA A 410 5.21 -0.60 9.36
N GLY A 411 6.52 -0.87 9.49
CA GLY A 411 7.14 -1.26 10.74
C GLY A 411 7.23 -0.11 11.75
N ARG A 412 7.06 1.14 11.31
CA ARG A 412 7.24 2.38 12.10
C ARG A 412 8.64 2.47 12.71
N THR A 413 9.61 1.92 12.02
CA THR A 413 11.02 1.91 12.38
C THR A 413 11.80 2.80 11.45
N SER A 414 12.97 3.23 11.90
CA SER A 414 13.89 4.01 11.07
C SER A 414 15.32 3.57 11.31
N ASP A 415 16.04 3.31 10.23
CA ASP A 415 17.46 2.96 10.27
C ASP A 415 18.31 4.14 9.80
N ALA A 416 19.37 4.43 10.56
CA ALA A 416 20.32 5.45 10.17
C ALA A 416 21.09 5.01 8.92
N VAL A 417 21.14 5.87 7.89
CA VAL A 417 21.87 5.61 6.64
C VAL A 417 23.21 6.34 6.67
N ALA A 418 23.20 7.62 7.02
CA ALA A 418 24.43 8.41 7.14
C ALA A 418 24.23 9.66 8.01
N GLU A 419 25.28 10.04 8.73
CA GLU A 419 25.44 11.36 9.34
C GLU A 419 26.50 12.14 8.54
N VAL A 420 26.21 13.38 8.14
CA VAL A 420 27.07 14.19 7.27
C VAL A 420 27.18 15.61 7.81
N GLN A 421 28.39 16.14 7.92
CA GLN A 421 28.63 17.49 8.46
C GLN A 421 28.39 18.58 7.42
N LEU A 422 27.11 18.80 7.11
CA LEU A 422 26.60 19.86 6.24
C LEU A 422 25.87 20.94 7.08
N GLY A 423 25.83 22.16 6.57
CA GLY A 423 25.09 23.27 7.19
C GLY A 423 23.58 23.20 6.95
N ASP A 424 23.18 22.60 5.81
CA ASP A 424 21.79 22.54 5.38
C ASP A 424 21.51 21.38 4.42
N VAL A 425 20.24 20.99 4.32
CA VAL A 425 19.73 20.06 3.28
C VAL A 425 18.98 20.88 2.25
N LEU A 426 19.35 20.73 0.98
CA LEU A 426 18.79 21.49 -0.14
C LEU A 426 18.01 20.61 -1.12
N GLY A 427 18.16 19.29 -1.03
CA GLY A 427 17.44 18.33 -1.86
C GLY A 427 17.86 16.88 -1.59
N LEU A 428 16.95 15.95 -1.87
CA LEU A 428 17.19 14.51 -1.77
C LEU A 428 16.51 13.80 -2.94
N LEU A 429 17.27 12.97 -3.67
CA LEU A 429 16.77 12.17 -4.78
C LEU A 429 17.08 10.70 -4.58
N GLN A 430 16.13 9.84 -4.93
CA GLN A 430 16.34 8.41 -5.07
C GLN A 430 16.38 8.07 -6.56
N SER A 431 17.42 7.37 -7.02
CA SER A 431 17.46 6.90 -8.42
C SER A 431 16.32 5.90 -8.66
N PRO A 432 15.76 5.86 -9.88
CA PRO A 432 14.81 4.82 -10.29
C PRO A 432 15.36 3.41 -10.03
N ALA A 433 14.44 2.45 -9.85
CA ALA A 433 14.76 1.04 -9.65
C ALA A 433 15.67 0.73 -8.43
N GLY A 434 15.61 1.55 -7.38
CA GLY A 434 16.40 1.30 -6.15
C GLY A 434 17.91 1.55 -6.32
N GLY A 435 18.31 2.37 -7.29
CA GLY A 435 19.71 2.76 -7.50
C GLY A 435 20.29 3.69 -6.41
N PRO A 436 21.39 4.41 -6.68
CA PRO A 436 21.99 5.35 -5.72
C PRO A 436 21.01 6.46 -5.31
N ALA A 437 21.10 6.95 -4.07
CA ALA A 437 20.46 8.20 -3.68
C ALA A 437 21.45 9.36 -3.84
N TYR A 438 20.95 10.57 -4.04
CA TYR A 438 21.74 11.79 -4.14
C TYR A 438 21.23 12.81 -3.13
N LEU A 439 22.14 13.29 -2.27
CA LEU A 439 21.90 14.30 -1.26
C LEU A 439 22.57 15.59 -1.70
N LEU A 440 21.79 16.66 -1.89
CA LEU A 440 22.30 18.00 -2.08
C LEU A 440 22.25 18.74 -0.74
N GLY A 441 23.39 19.25 -0.29
CA GLY A 441 23.47 20.09 0.89
C GLY A 441 24.42 21.27 0.71
N SER A 442 24.49 22.12 1.71
CA SER A 442 25.43 23.26 1.74
C SER A 442 26.56 22.99 2.73
N LEU A 443 27.80 23.34 2.39
CA LEU A 443 28.89 23.35 3.36
C LEU A 443 28.61 24.35 4.49
N PRO A 444 29.01 24.05 5.74
CA PRO A 444 28.91 25.00 6.83
C PRO A 444 29.69 26.29 6.54
N THR A 445 29.06 27.44 6.72
CA THR A 445 29.66 28.76 6.55
C THR A 445 29.15 29.71 7.62
N ASN A 446 29.96 30.73 7.96
CA ASN A 446 29.56 31.81 8.86
C ASN A 446 28.68 32.86 8.17
N ASP A 447 28.68 32.87 6.83
CA ASP A 447 27.76 33.71 6.06
C ASP A 447 26.46 32.95 5.82
N VAL A 448 25.42 33.33 6.56
CA VAL A 448 24.09 32.69 6.50
C VAL A 448 23.41 32.84 5.15
N ASN A 449 23.87 33.74 4.28
CA ASN A 449 23.31 33.95 2.94
C ASN A 449 24.11 33.23 1.85
N ALA A 450 25.32 32.77 2.14
CA ALA A 450 26.16 32.08 1.19
C ALA A 450 25.81 30.58 1.15
N VAL A 451 25.48 30.06 -0.03
CA VAL A 451 25.26 28.64 -0.25
C VAL A 451 26.48 28.05 -0.94
N HIS A 452 27.04 26.99 -0.39
CA HIS A 452 28.17 26.26 -0.97
C HIS A 452 27.71 24.84 -1.28
N PRO A 453 27.04 24.61 -2.42
CA PRO A 453 26.33 23.37 -2.66
C PRO A 453 27.31 22.23 -2.91
N VAL A 454 27.01 21.09 -2.32
CA VAL A 454 27.73 19.83 -2.48
C VAL A 454 26.71 18.75 -2.76
N LEU A 455 26.86 18.07 -3.90
CA LEU A 455 26.07 16.90 -4.24
C LEU A 455 26.85 15.64 -3.84
N MET A 456 26.24 14.82 -3.00
CA MET A 456 26.79 13.56 -2.51
C MET A 456 25.97 12.40 -3.03
N LYS A 457 26.64 11.34 -3.48
CA LYS A 457 26.04 10.08 -3.90
C LYS A 457 26.12 9.08 -2.76
N ILE A 458 25.00 8.42 -2.49
CA ILE A 458 24.82 7.39 -1.47
C ILE A 458 24.54 6.07 -2.20
N THR A 459 25.31 5.03 -1.89
CA THR A 459 25.20 3.67 -2.45
C THR A 459 25.20 2.64 -1.35
N GLY A 460 24.63 1.45 -1.59
CA GLY A 460 24.55 0.38 -0.58
C GLY A 460 23.50 0.60 0.50
N HIS A 461 22.67 1.64 0.36
CA HIS A 461 21.53 1.95 1.24
C HIS A 461 20.26 1.12 0.92
N VAL A 462 20.41 0.05 0.13
CA VAL A 462 19.34 -0.82 -0.38
C VAL A 462 19.69 -2.30 -0.14
N PRO A 463 19.01 -3.02 0.78
CA PRO A 463 18.94 -4.48 0.78
C PRO A 463 18.38 -5.04 -0.54
N ALA A 464 18.87 -6.22 -0.93
CA ALA A 464 18.76 -6.80 -2.28
C ALA A 464 17.32 -7.09 -2.79
N ASP A 465 16.29 -7.02 -1.94
CA ASP A 465 14.94 -7.52 -2.22
C ASP A 465 13.83 -6.45 -2.21
N ALA A 466 14.14 -5.17 -2.42
CA ALA A 466 13.11 -4.13 -2.51
C ALA A 466 12.42 -4.10 -3.89
N PRO A 467 11.09 -4.22 -3.98
CA PRO A 467 10.38 -4.10 -5.25
C PRO A 467 10.51 -2.68 -5.83
N THR A 468 10.88 -2.62 -7.11
CA THR A 468 11.12 -1.39 -7.85
C THR A 468 9.83 -0.67 -8.20
N ALA A 469 9.86 0.68 -8.24
CA ALA A 469 8.75 1.58 -8.58
C ALA A 469 8.20 1.46 -10.03
N GLY A 470 8.32 0.31 -10.68
CA GLY A 470 7.85 0.03 -12.04
C GLY A 470 6.47 -0.63 -12.14
N ASP A 471 5.85 -1.05 -11.02
CA ASP A 471 4.64 -1.89 -11.05
C ASP A 471 3.31 -1.13 -10.94
N LEU A 472 3.34 0.21 -10.97
CA LEU A 472 2.12 1.00 -11.12
C LEU A 472 1.86 1.23 -12.60
N ALA A 473 1.23 0.23 -13.23
CA ALA A 473 0.46 0.51 -14.43
C ALA A 473 -0.65 1.50 -14.05
N PRO A 474 -0.85 2.61 -14.79
CA PRO A 474 -1.98 3.50 -14.55
C PRO A 474 -3.28 2.69 -14.68
N PRO A 475 -4.30 2.92 -13.84
CA PRO A 475 -5.59 2.28 -14.03
C PRO A 475 -6.13 2.64 -15.42
N PRO A 476 -6.78 1.71 -16.13
CA PRO A 476 -7.32 1.98 -17.46
C PRO A 476 -8.31 3.15 -17.39
N ALA A 477 -8.17 4.09 -18.32
CA ALA A 477 -8.87 5.37 -18.37
C ALA A 477 -10.39 5.30 -18.65
N ASP A 478 -11.00 4.13 -18.52
CA ASP A 478 -12.44 3.91 -18.75
C ASP A 478 -12.96 2.81 -17.79
N ASP A 479 -13.23 3.14 -16.51
CA ASP A 479 -14.06 2.26 -15.65
C ASP A 479 -15.53 2.43 -16.10
N PRO A 480 -16.14 1.46 -16.80
CA PRO A 480 -17.51 1.59 -17.31
C PRO A 480 -18.55 1.65 -16.17
N TYR A 481 -18.16 1.33 -14.93
CA TYR A 481 -19.00 1.38 -13.75
C TYR A 481 -19.02 2.76 -13.08
N ASP A 482 -18.08 3.67 -13.37
CA ASP A 482 -18.08 5.03 -12.81
C ASP A 482 -19.26 5.87 -13.31
N ALA A 483 -19.68 5.67 -14.55
CA ALA A 483 -20.91 6.28 -15.07
C ALA A 483 -22.16 5.78 -14.32
N VAL A 484 -22.20 4.49 -13.96
CA VAL A 484 -23.30 3.90 -13.17
C VAL A 484 -23.30 4.48 -11.75
N ARG A 485 -22.15 4.58 -11.08
CA ARG A 485 -22.02 5.18 -9.73
C ARG A 485 -22.48 6.64 -9.70
N ARG A 486 -22.08 7.45 -10.69
CA ARG A 486 -22.47 8.86 -10.78
C ARG A 486 -23.98 9.06 -10.95
N GLN A 487 -24.66 8.09 -11.56
CA GLN A 487 -26.10 8.14 -11.82
C GLN A 487 -26.93 7.32 -10.82
N ALA A 488 -26.28 6.72 -9.82
CA ALA A 488 -26.94 5.93 -8.78
C ALA A 488 -27.95 6.79 -7.99
N ARG A 489 -29.22 6.43 -8.07
CA ARG A 489 -30.33 7.13 -7.37
C ARG A 489 -31.23 6.17 -6.59
N GLY A 490 -30.89 4.88 -6.53
CA GLY A 490 -31.69 3.86 -5.88
C GLY A 490 -33.03 3.58 -6.57
N VAL A 491 -33.09 3.78 -7.90
CA VAL A 491 -34.31 3.61 -8.71
C VAL A 491 -34.22 2.32 -9.53
N LYS A 492 -34.99 1.30 -9.15
CA LYS A 492 -34.98 -0.01 -9.83
C LYS A 492 -35.29 0.07 -11.33
N LYS A 493 -36.09 1.04 -11.76
CA LYS A 493 -36.49 1.20 -13.17
C LYS A 493 -35.33 1.58 -14.08
N ASP A 494 -34.21 2.03 -13.52
CA ASP A 494 -33.00 2.41 -14.28
C ASP A 494 -32.22 1.18 -14.75
N TYR A 495 -32.59 -0.02 -14.26
CA TYR A 495 -31.97 -1.29 -14.63
C TYR A 495 -32.96 -2.19 -15.39
N ALA A 496 -32.54 -2.69 -16.55
CA ALA A 496 -33.23 -3.73 -17.29
C ALA A 496 -32.69 -5.09 -16.85
N LEU A 497 -33.46 -5.83 -16.04
CA LEU A 497 -33.04 -7.13 -15.50
C LEU A 497 -33.35 -8.25 -16.50
N GLU A 498 -32.41 -9.17 -16.64
CA GLU A 498 -32.62 -10.41 -17.36
C GLU A 498 -33.69 -11.28 -16.69
N LYS A 499 -34.43 -12.01 -17.53
CA LYS A 499 -35.62 -12.79 -17.11
C LYS A 499 -35.27 -13.87 -16.10
N PHE A 500 -34.12 -14.50 -16.27
CA PHE A 500 -33.64 -15.57 -15.42
C PHE A 500 -32.49 -15.06 -14.55
N PRO A 501 -32.38 -15.55 -13.30
CA PRO A 501 -31.21 -15.27 -12.48
C PRO A 501 -29.97 -15.96 -13.05
N LEU A 502 -28.79 -15.50 -12.65
CA LEU A 502 -27.53 -16.15 -13.01
C LEU A 502 -27.53 -17.62 -12.54
N PRO A 503 -26.87 -18.55 -13.27
CA PRO A 503 -26.85 -19.98 -12.94
C PRO A 503 -26.45 -20.26 -11.48
N ASP A 504 -25.45 -19.54 -10.97
CA ASP A 504 -24.95 -19.64 -9.59
C ASP A 504 -25.48 -18.51 -8.68
N GLY A 505 -26.34 -17.65 -9.22
CA GLY A 505 -26.92 -16.48 -8.52
C GLY A 505 -28.04 -16.83 -7.52
N GLN A 506 -28.30 -18.12 -7.29
CA GLN A 506 -29.35 -18.61 -6.39
C GLN A 506 -28.75 -19.14 -5.08
N GLY A 507 -28.18 -18.26 -4.26
CA GLY A 507 -27.70 -18.59 -2.90
C GLY A 507 -28.76 -18.44 -1.79
N GLY A 508 -28.39 -18.76 -0.53
CA GLY A 508 -29.29 -18.70 0.63
C GLY A 508 -29.75 -17.30 1.07
N MET A 509 -29.15 -16.23 0.54
CA MET A 509 -29.35 -14.84 1.02
C MET A 509 -30.03 -13.91 0.00
N GLY A 510 -30.01 -14.27 -1.28
CA GLY A 510 -30.54 -13.43 -2.36
C GLY A 510 -30.56 -14.14 -3.70
N ILE A 511 -31.05 -13.41 -4.71
CA ILE A 511 -31.08 -13.80 -6.11
C ILE A 511 -30.32 -12.72 -6.88
N VAL A 512 -29.31 -13.13 -7.65
CA VAL A 512 -28.54 -12.25 -8.53
C VAL A 512 -29.03 -12.40 -9.96
N HIS A 513 -29.33 -11.28 -10.61
CA HIS A 513 -29.67 -11.20 -12.02
C HIS A 513 -28.58 -10.42 -12.76
N GLU A 514 -28.29 -10.81 -13.99
CA GLU A 514 -27.69 -9.86 -14.93
C GLU A 514 -28.68 -8.72 -15.19
N ALA A 515 -28.17 -7.50 -15.26
CA ALA A 515 -28.96 -6.34 -15.62
C ALA A 515 -28.14 -5.37 -16.45
N VAL A 516 -28.82 -4.54 -17.24
CA VAL A 516 -28.21 -3.44 -17.98
C VAL A 516 -28.68 -2.13 -17.38
N HIS A 517 -27.74 -1.27 -16.99
CA HIS A 517 -28.06 0.10 -16.62
C HIS A 517 -28.47 0.87 -17.89
N LYS A 518 -29.73 1.29 -17.97
CA LYS A 518 -30.37 1.71 -19.23
C LYS A 518 -29.74 2.93 -19.86
N GLU A 519 -29.27 3.88 -19.05
CA GLU A 519 -28.70 5.13 -19.53
C GLU A 519 -27.30 4.92 -20.12
N THR A 520 -26.47 4.11 -19.45
CA THR A 520 -25.06 3.93 -19.84
C THR A 520 -24.84 2.70 -20.72
N GLY A 521 -25.80 1.78 -20.79
CA GLY A 521 -25.63 0.48 -21.45
C GLY A 521 -24.71 -0.50 -20.70
N THR A 522 -24.22 -0.14 -19.50
CA THR A 522 -23.29 -0.97 -18.73
C THR A 522 -23.97 -2.22 -18.18
N VAL A 523 -23.36 -3.39 -18.40
CA VAL A 523 -23.80 -4.67 -17.82
C VAL A 523 -23.34 -4.78 -16.37
N VAL A 524 -24.28 -5.06 -15.46
CA VAL A 524 -24.07 -5.08 -14.00
C VAL A 524 -24.73 -6.32 -13.38
N ALA A 525 -24.30 -6.68 -12.17
CA ALA A 525 -24.95 -7.70 -11.36
C ALA A 525 -25.95 -7.06 -10.40
N PHE A 526 -27.22 -7.47 -10.47
CA PHE A 526 -28.33 -6.96 -9.67
C PHE A 526 -28.76 -7.98 -8.61
N LYS A 527 -28.47 -7.74 -7.33
CA LYS A 527 -28.80 -8.64 -6.21
C LYS A 527 -30.05 -8.15 -5.49
N LYS A 528 -30.99 -9.07 -5.21
CA LYS A 528 -32.23 -8.81 -4.43
C LYS A 528 -32.50 -9.95 -3.44
N PRO A 529 -33.18 -9.73 -2.30
CA PRO A 529 -33.48 -10.81 -1.38
C PRO A 529 -34.54 -11.74 -1.98
N ARG A 530 -34.49 -13.04 -1.63
CA ARG A 530 -35.50 -14.02 -2.09
C ARG A 530 -36.91 -13.74 -1.60
N SER A 531 -37.05 -13.05 -0.46
CA SER A 531 -38.31 -12.55 0.07
C SER A 531 -38.08 -11.31 0.91
N LEU A 532 -39.10 -10.45 1.06
CA LEU A 532 -39.04 -9.23 1.87
C LEU A 532 -39.23 -9.49 3.37
N ARG A 533 -38.83 -10.67 3.85
CA ARG A 533 -38.82 -10.96 5.29
C ARG A 533 -37.75 -10.11 5.96
N GLU A 534 -38.10 -9.53 7.11
CA GLU A 534 -37.26 -8.56 7.85
C GLU A 534 -35.83 -9.05 8.10
N ASN A 535 -35.65 -10.34 8.35
CA ASN A 535 -34.33 -10.95 8.56
C ASN A 535 -33.44 -10.98 7.30
N LEU A 536 -34.01 -11.09 6.10
CA LEU A 536 -33.26 -11.08 4.84
C LEU A 536 -32.96 -9.65 4.40
N THR A 537 -33.92 -8.74 4.54
CA THR A 537 -33.69 -7.31 4.29
C THR A 537 -32.62 -6.75 5.24
N ALA A 538 -32.61 -7.18 6.51
CA ALA A 538 -31.56 -6.78 7.45
C ALA A 538 -30.17 -7.32 7.10
N ARG A 539 -30.06 -8.45 6.37
CA ARG A 539 -28.78 -8.96 5.84
C ARG A 539 -28.36 -8.18 4.60
N MET A 540 -29.29 -7.88 3.72
CA MET A 540 -29.05 -7.03 2.54
C MET A 540 -28.55 -5.64 2.93
N LEU A 541 -29.20 -5.02 3.93
CA LEU A 541 -28.77 -3.73 4.47
C LEU A 541 -27.34 -3.79 5.04
N ARG A 542 -27.00 -4.88 5.73
CA ARG A 542 -25.64 -5.09 6.26
C ARG A 542 -24.61 -5.21 5.14
N GLU A 543 -24.95 -5.94 4.08
CA GLU A 543 -24.07 -6.11 2.94
C GLU A 543 -23.78 -4.76 2.25
N ILE A 544 -24.82 -3.95 2.04
CA ILE A 544 -24.69 -2.59 1.50
C ILE A 544 -23.83 -1.71 2.43
N GLU A 545 -24.14 -1.69 3.73
CA GLU A 545 -23.43 -0.86 4.72
C GLU A 545 -21.94 -1.20 4.78
N VAL A 546 -21.59 -2.49 4.84
CA VAL A 546 -20.20 -2.94 4.97
C VAL A 546 -19.43 -2.71 3.67
N ALA A 547 -20.01 -3.06 2.51
CA ALA A 547 -19.37 -2.82 1.22
C ALA A 547 -19.15 -1.32 0.94
N GLN A 548 -20.05 -0.45 1.40
CA GLN A 548 -19.86 1.00 1.31
C GLN A 548 -18.74 1.50 2.24
N LYS A 549 -18.67 1.01 3.47
CA LYS A 549 -17.61 1.38 4.43
C LYS A 549 -16.23 0.90 4.01
N LEU A 550 -16.17 -0.28 3.39
CA LEU A 550 -14.93 -0.90 2.91
C LEU A 550 -14.64 -0.57 1.43
N GLY A 551 -15.47 0.24 0.77
CA GLY A 551 -15.44 0.44 -0.69
C GLY A 551 -14.19 1.11 -1.23
N ALA A 552 -13.31 1.58 -0.35
CA ALA A 552 -12.00 2.12 -0.69
C ALA A 552 -10.94 1.02 -0.91
N ASN A 553 -11.15 -0.17 -0.37
CA ASN A 553 -10.30 -1.33 -0.61
C ASN A 553 -10.65 -1.94 -1.96
N ARG A 554 -9.70 -1.95 -2.89
CA ARG A 554 -9.90 -2.55 -4.22
C ARG A 554 -10.38 -4.00 -4.10
N HIS A 555 -9.88 -4.78 -3.15
CA HIS A 555 -10.23 -6.20 -2.97
C HIS A 555 -11.58 -6.46 -2.29
N VAL A 556 -12.43 -5.43 -2.13
CA VAL A 556 -13.82 -5.57 -1.68
C VAL A 556 -14.76 -5.32 -2.86
N MET A 557 -15.76 -6.19 -3.05
CA MET A 557 -16.77 -6.02 -4.10
C MET A 557 -17.56 -4.72 -3.87
N PRO A 558 -17.49 -3.73 -4.77
CA PRO A 558 -18.15 -2.45 -4.56
C PRO A 558 -19.65 -2.53 -4.83
N VAL A 559 -20.41 -1.70 -4.12
CA VAL A 559 -21.83 -1.43 -4.42
C VAL A 559 -21.90 -0.18 -5.29
N LEU A 560 -22.48 -0.32 -6.49
CA LEU A 560 -22.64 0.78 -7.46
C LEU A 560 -23.90 1.60 -7.19
N ASP A 561 -25.01 0.93 -6.88
CA ASP A 561 -26.30 1.55 -6.57
C ASP A 561 -27.11 0.64 -5.64
N SER A 562 -28.03 1.20 -4.86
CA SER A 562 -28.84 0.41 -3.94
C SER A 562 -30.20 1.03 -3.64
N SER A 563 -31.18 0.17 -3.34
CA SER A 563 -32.49 0.61 -2.87
C SER A 563 -32.38 1.31 -1.52
N PRO A 564 -33.04 2.47 -1.32
CA PRO A 564 -33.14 3.12 0.00
C PRO A 564 -33.77 2.23 1.08
N ARG A 565 -34.51 1.19 0.68
CA ARG A 565 -35.16 0.21 1.57
C ARG A 565 -34.37 -1.10 1.71
N ALA A 566 -33.15 -1.17 1.18
CA ALA A 566 -32.34 -2.39 1.10
C ALA A 566 -33.08 -3.58 0.45
N GLU A 567 -33.95 -3.28 -0.53
CA GLU A 567 -34.68 -4.30 -1.30
C GLU A 567 -33.85 -4.87 -2.47
N TRP A 568 -32.74 -4.22 -2.82
CA TRP A 568 -31.78 -4.65 -3.84
C TRP A 568 -30.53 -3.75 -3.80
N PHE A 569 -29.46 -4.24 -4.43
CA PHE A 569 -28.31 -3.42 -4.81
C PHE A 569 -27.68 -3.94 -6.11
N VAL A 570 -26.82 -3.12 -6.70
CA VAL A 570 -26.11 -3.37 -7.94
C VAL A 570 -24.60 -3.35 -7.69
N MET A 571 -23.88 -4.27 -8.31
CA MET A 571 -22.42 -4.39 -8.24
C MET A 571 -21.84 -4.68 -9.64
N PRO A 572 -20.52 -4.53 -9.86
CA PRO A 572 -19.89 -4.94 -11.10
C PRO A 572 -20.17 -6.41 -11.46
N MET A 573 -20.10 -6.72 -12.75
CA MET A 573 -20.23 -8.11 -13.21
C MET A 573 -18.87 -8.80 -13.10
N ALA A 574 -18.74 -9.76 -12.18
CA ALA A 574 -17.53 -10.57 -12.06
C ALA A 574 -17.40 -11.56 -13.23
N GLN A 575 -16.17 -11.82 -13.68
CA GLN A 575 -15.91 -12.78 -14.75
C GLN A 575 -16.03 -14.23 -14.28
N ASN A 576 -15.63 -14.52 -13.02
CA ASN A 576 -15.71 -15.86 -12.44
C ASN A 576 -15.65 -15.81 -10.90
N THR A 577 -15.74 -16.96 -10.24
CA THR A 577 -15.50 -17.14 -8.80
C THR A 577 -14.29 -18.05 -8.58
N ALA A 578 -13.74 -18.05 -7.36
CA ALA A 578 -12.70 -19.01 -6.98
C ALA A 578 -13.21 -20.46 -7.05
N GLU A 579 -14.52 -20.68 -6.85
CA GLU A 579 -15.15 -21.99 -7.04
C GLU A 579 -15.10 -22.44 -8.51
N GLY A 580 -15.45 -21.54 -9.43
CA GLY A 580 -15.45 -21.81 -10.86
C GLY A 580 -14.06 -21.93 -11.50
N LEU A 581 -13.03 -21.40 -10.84
CA LEU A 581 -11.62 -21.45 -11.27
C LEU A 581 -10.76 -22.42 -10.45
N GLN A 582 -11.38 -23.34 -9.69
CA GLN A 582 -10.62 -24.26 -8.83
C GLN A 582 -9.58 -25.08 -9.60
N PRO A 583 -9.86 -25.68 -10.77
CA PRO A 583 -8.86 -26.46 -11.50
C PRO A 583 -7.65 -25.64 -11.96
N GLU A 584 -7.85 -24.37 -12.28
CA GLU A 584 -6.81 -23.42 -12.67
C GLU A 584 -5.98 -23.01 -11.45
N LEU A 585 -6.65 -22.59 -10.37
CA LEU A 585 -6.02 -22.17 -9.11
C LEU A 585 -5.24 -23.30 -8.42
N GLN A 586 -5.64 -24.55 -8.63
CA GLN A 586 -4.91 -25.72 -8.13
C GLN A 586 -3.52 -25.85 -8.78
N ARG A 587 -3.35 -25.38 -10.02
CA ARG A 587 -2.11 -25.56 -10.82
C ARG A 587 -1.25 -24.30 -10.90
N ASP A 588 -1.82 -23.15 -10.57
CA ASP A 588 -1.16 -21.85 -10.64
C ASP A 588 -1.02 -21.25 -9.23
N GLU A 589 0.15 -21.49 -8.63
CA GLU A 589 0.47 -21.01 -7.29
C GLU A 589 0.53 -19.48 -7.20
N ALA A 590 0.91 -18.80 -8.28
CA ALA A 590 0.94 -17.34 -8.31
C ALA A 590 -0.49 -16.76 -8.30
N GLN A 591 -1.42 -17.35 -9.06
CA GLN A 591 -2.84 -16.98 -9.01
C GLN A 591 -3.46 -17.27 -7.63
N LEU A 592 -3.12 -18.40 -7.02
CA LEU A 592 -3.56 -18.73 -5.66
C LEU A 592 -3.02 -17.72 -4.64
N ARG A 593 -1.74 -17.36 -4.72
CA ARG A 593 -1.12 -16.36 -3.84
C ARG A 593 -1.80 -15.00 -4.01
N ALA A 594 -2.02 -14.55 -5.25
CA ALA A 594 -2.72 -13.30 -5.52
C ALA A 594 -4.16 -13.29 -4.96
N LEU A 595 -4.85 -14.44 -4.96
CA LEU A 595 -6.16 -14.59 -4.33
C LEU A 595 -6.06 -14.47 -2.81
N VAL A 596 -5.10 -15.16 -2.18
CA VAL A 596 -4.88 -15.13 -0.74
C VAL A 596 -4.57 -13.69 -0.27
N ASP A 597 -3.67 -13.00 -0.95
CA ASP A 597 -3.29 -11.62 -0.62
C ASP A 597 -4.47 -10.66 -0.78
N ALA A 598 -5.30 -10.85 -1.80
CA ALA A 598 -6.51 -10.05 -2.01
C ALA A 598 -7.55 -10.24 -0.88
N VAL A 599 -7.82 -11.50 -0.49
CA VAL A 599 -8.74 -11.79 0.61
C VAL A 599 -8.18 -11.28 1.94
N ALA A 600 -6.88 -11.44 2.18
CA ALA A 600 -6.20 -10.89 3.37
C ALA A 600 -6.31 -9.36 3.42
N SER A 601 -6.10 -8.66 2.30
CA SER A 601 -6.30 -7.21 2.21
C SER A 601 -7.73 -6.82 2.63
N ALA A 602 -8.75 -7.47 2.07
CA ALA A 602 -10.16 -7.18 2.40
C ALA A 602 -10.48 -7.43 3.88
N LEU A 603 -9.95 -8.52 4.45
CA LEU A 603 -10.17 -8.87 5.86
C LEU A 603 -9.42 -7.95 6.81
N THR A 604 -8.23 -7.45 6.44
CA THR A 604 -7.47 -6.49 7.24
C THR A 604 -8.28 -5.22 7.50
N ASP A 605 -8.90 -4.66 6.46
CA ASP A 605 -9.75 -3.48 6.61
C ASP A 605 -11.03 -3.78 7.37
N ALA A 606 -11.66 -4.93 7.12
CA ALA A 606 -12.84 -5.34 7.86
C ALA A 606 -12.56 -5.50 9.35
N HIS A 607 -11.49 -6.22 9.71
CA HIS A 607 -11.11 -6.50 11.10
C HIS A 607 -10.69 -5.25 11.84
N ARG A 608 -10.00 -4.30 11.20
CA ARG A 608 -9.67 -2.98 11.77
C ARG A 608 -10.91 -2.17 12.16
N LEU A 609 -12.01 -2.34 11.41
CA LEU A 609 -13.30 -1.72 11.70
C LEU A 609 -14.20 -2.61 12.59
N ASP A 610 -13.62 -3.63 13.26
CA ASP A 610 -14.33 -4.62 14.10
C ASP A 610 -15.44 -5.40 13.36
N TYR A 611 -15.36 -5.49 12.03
CA TYR A 611 -16.21 -6.34 11.21
C TYR A 611 -15.59 -7.72 11.00
N LEU A 612 -16.35 -8.78 11.27
CA LEU A 612 -15.97 -10.16 10.97
C LEU A 612 -16.85 -10.70 9.84
N HIS A 613 -16.27 -11.31 8.81
CA HIS A 613 -16.99 -11.76 7.62
C HIS A 613 -17.90 -12.96 7.90
N ARG A 614 -17.38 -14.01 8.57
CA ARG A 614 -18.09 -15.22 9.04
C ARG A 614 -18.71 -16.11 7.97
N ASP A 615 -18.40 -15.87 6.69
CA ASP A 615 -18.90 -16.67 5.55
C ASP A 615 -17.90 -16.67 4.38
N ILE A 616 -16.61 -16.77 4.70
CA ILE A 616 -15.58 -16.87 3.67
C ILE A 616 -15.65 -18.27 3.06
N LYS A 617 -15.85 -18.31 1.75
CA LYS A 617 -15.96 -19.53 0.94
C LYS A 617 -15.62 -19.22 -0.52
N PRO A 618 -15.30 -20.22 -1.35
CA PRO A 618 -14.85 -20.00 -2.72
C PRO A 618 -15.86 -19.21 -3.57
N ALA A 619 -17.16 -19.46 -3.40
CA ALA A 619 -18.23 -18.75 -4.13
C ALA A 619 -18.34 -17.24 -3.81
N ASN A 620 -17.77 -16.79 -2.67
CA ASN A 620 -17.79 -15.38 -2.25
C ASN A 620 -16.51 -14.62 -2.64
N ILE A 621 -15.56 -15.31 -3.28
CA ILE A 621 -14.31 -14.73 -3.78
C ILE A 621 -14.43 -14.67 -5.30
N LEU A 622 -14.53 -13.46 -5.84
CA LEU A 622 -14.85 -13.22 -7.24
C LEU A 622 -13.64 -12.66 -7.99
N LEU A 623 -13.49 -13.04 -9.25
CA LEU A 623 -12.54 -12.43 -10.16
C LEU A 623 -13.26 -11.29 -10.89
N LEU A 624 -12.79 -10.05 -10.66
CA LEU A 624 -13.31 -8.84 -11.26
C LEU A 624 -12.16 -8.10 -11.96
N ASP A 625 -12.23 -7.94 -13.27
CA ASP A 625 -11.26 -7.19 -14.09
C ASP A 625 -9.79 -7.62 -13.84
N GLY A 626 -9.59 -8.95 -13.74
CA GLY A 626 -8.27 -9.55 -13.53
C GLY A 626 -7.76 -9.48 -12.08
N ARG A 627 -8.57 -8.99 -11.13
CA ARG A 627 -8.21 -8.92 -9.70
C ARG A 627 -9.25 -9.63 -8.83
N TRP A 628 -8.79 -10.24 -7.73
CA TRP A 628 -9.67 -10.92 -6.79
C TRP A 628 -10.36 -9.92 -5.85
N VAL A 629 -11.65 -10.14 -5.59
CA VAL A 629 -12.46 -9.36 -4.66
C VAL A 629 -13.29 -10.26 -3.74
N LEU A 630 -13.45 -9.85 -2.50
CA LEU A 630 -14.31 -10.51 -1.52
C LEU A 630 -15.70 -9.84 -1.50
N GLY A 631 -16.74 -10.64 -1.62
CA GLY A 631 -18.15 -10.22 -1.59
C GLY A 631 -18.99 -10.98 -0.55
N ASP A 632 -20.29 -10.66 -0.51
CA ASP A 632 -21.30 -11.29 0.37
C ASP A 632 -21.10 -11.05 1.88
N TRP A 633 -21.13 -9.77 2.28
CA TRP A 633 -21.03 -9.29 3.66
C TRP A 633 -22.32 -9.47 4.50
N GLY A 634 -23.24 -10.35 4.10
CA GLY A 634 -24.57 -10.50 4.70
C GLY A 634 -24.59 -11.11 6.11
N ILE A 635 -23.54 -11.83 6.51
CA ILE A 635 -23.41 -12.50 7.83
C ILE A 635 -22.57 -11.68 8.83
N VAL A 636 -22.08 -10.53 8.42
CA VAL A 636 -21.09 -9.76 9.18
C VAL A 636 -21.56 -9.35 10.58
N ARG A 637 -20.64 -9.39 11.55
CA ARG A 637 -20.85 -8.89 12.92
C ARG A 637 -20.42 -7.43 13.06
N ARG A 638 -21.26 -6.61 13.68
CA ARG A 638 -20.94 -5.21 14.05
C ARG A 638 -19.98 -5.12 15.24
N PRO A 639 -19.30 -3.97 15.42
CA PRO A 639 -18.49 -3.67 16.59
C PRO A 639 -19.25 -3.83 17.92
N ARG A 640 -18.52 -4.15 18.99
CA ARG A 640 -19.08 -4.29 20.34
C ARG A 640 -19.73 -2.96 20.78
N GLY A 641 -21.00 -3.01 21.21
CA GLY A 641 -21.75 -1.83 21.69
C GLY A 641 -22.80 -1.26 20.72
N GLN A 642 -22.83 -1.69 19.45
CA GLN A 642 -23.83 -1.25 18.46
C GLN A 642 -24.93 -2.31 18.15
N THR A 643 -25.07 -3.33 18.99
CA THR A 643 -26.00 -4.44 18.76
C THR A 643 -27.35 -4.21 19.46
N THR A 644 -28.42 -3.99 18.71
CA THR A 644 -29.78 -3.74 19.26
C THR A 644 -30.68 -4.98 19.36
N ASN A 645 -30.17 -6.22 19.28
CA ASN A 645 -31.01 -7.40 19.53
C ASN A 645 -30.27 -8.56 20.24
N PRO A 646 -30.55 -8.80 21.54
CA PRO A 646 -29.85 -9.81 22.37
C PRO A 646 -30.38 -11.24 22.35
N LYS A 647 -31.30 -11.67 21.46
CA LYS A 647 -31.88 -13.03 21.55
C LYS A 647 -32.17 -13.66 20.19
N ARG A 648 -31.27 -14.52 19.72
CA ARG A 648 -31.59 -15.66 18.82
C ARG A 648 -30.44 -16.68 18.78
N THR A 649 -30.36 -17.46 19.85
CA THR A 649 -29.70 -18.79 19.86
C THR A 649 -30.46 -19.75 18.94
N GLY A 650 -29.73 -20.50 18.10
CA GLY A 650 -30.25 -21.77 17.54
C GLY A 650 -30.34 -21.92 16.01
N THR A 651 -29.64 -21.15 15.19
CA THR A 651 -29.52 -21.43 13.73
C THR A 651 -28.06 -21.31 13.33
N THR A 652 -27.47 -22.39 12.82
CA THR A 652 -26.11 -22.43 12.24
C THR A 652 -25.93 -21.25 11.30
N ILE A 653 -24.90 -20.45 11.54
CA ILE A 653 -24.58 -19.25 10.78
C ILE A 653 -23.41 -19.60 9.84
N GLY A 654 -23.59 -19.44 8.51
CA GLY A 654 -22.57 -19.69 7.48
C GLY A 654 -22.74 -21.01 6.72
N THR A 655 -21.92 -21.22 5.68
CA THR A 655 -21.72 -22.52 5.03
C THR A 655 -20.90 -23.43 5.97
N ALA A 656 -21.52 -24.48 6.52
CA ALA A 656 -20.99 -25.25 7.65
C ALA A 656 -19.64 -25.91 7.37
N GLU A 657 -19.35 -26.21 6.10
CA GLU A 657 -18.18 -26.93 5.63
C GLU A 657 -16.90 -26.08 5.64
N PHE A 658 -17.02 -24.76 5.52
CA PHE A 658 -15.89 -23.80 5.54
C PHE A 658 -15.84 -22.99 6.86
N GLY A 659 -16.93 -22.95 7.62
CA GLY A 659 -17.01 -22.18 8.86
C GLY A 659 -16.16 -22.75 10.01
N ALA A 660 -15.64 -21.86 10.84
CA ALA A 660 -14.91 -22.23 12.05
C ALA A 660 -15.81 -22.98 13.07
N PRO A 661 -15.29 -23.97 13.82
CA PRO A 661 -16.08 -24.78 14.75
C PRO A 661 -16.89 -23.94 15.74
N GLU A 662 -16.30 -22.87 16.26
CA GLU A 662 -16.94 -21.96 17.23
C GLU A 662 -18.17 -21.24 16.66
N LEU A 663 -18.28 -21.04 15.34
CA LEU A 663 -19.46 -20.44 14.70
C LEU A 663 -20.71 -21.31 14.83
N SER A 664 -20.53 -22.63 14.99
CA SER A 664 -21.63 -23.58 15.18
C SER A 664 -22.02 -23.77 16.65
N VAL A 665 -21.10 -23.49 17.59
CA VAL A 665 -21.31 -23.60 19.04
C VAL A 665 -21.86 -22.30 19.62
N ASP A 666 -21.15 -21.20 19.41
CA ASP A 666 -21.57 -19.86 19.80
C ASP A 666 -21.00 -18.82 18.83
N PRO A 667 -21.80 -18.36 17.85
CA PRO A 667 -21.39 -17.33 16.90
C PRO A 667 -20.95 -16.01 17.56
N HIS A 668 -21.23 -15.77 18.84
CA HIS A 668 -20.76 -14.58 19.55
C HIS A 668 -19.29 -14.64 19.95
N ASN A 669 -18.69 -15.83 19.96
CA ASN A 669 -17.26 -16.03 20.25
C ASN A 669 -16.36 -15.90 19.03
N ALA A 670 -16.92 -15.63 17.84
CA ALA A 670 -16.10 -15.44 16.65
C ALA A 670 -15.16 -14.23 16.80
N THR A 671 -13.92 -14.42 16.36
CA THR A 671 -12.81 -13.46 16.34
C THR A 671 -12.21 -13.40 14.92
N PRO A 672 -11.22 -12.54 14.63
CA PRO A 672 -10.46 -12.62 13.38
C PRO A 672 -9.95 -14.03 13.04
N ALA A 673 -9.55 -14.81 14.05
CA ALA A 673 -9.12 -16.20 13.91
C ALA A 673 -10.22 -17.15 13.36
N SER A 674 -11.50 -16.77 13.44
CA SER A 674 -12.60 -17.49 12.81
C SER A 674 -12.64 -17.29 11.29
N ASP A 675 -12.34 -16.07 10.83
CA ASP A 675 -12.26 -15.76 9.39
C ASP A 675 -11.00 -16.39 8.77
N ILE A 676 -9.88 -16.39 9.51
CA ILE A 676 -8.63 -17.05 9.11
C ILE A 676 -8.80 -18.56 8.98
N TYR A 677 -9.59 -19.20 9.87
CA TYR A 677 -9.95 -20.61 9.72
C TYR A 677 -10.66 -20.88 8.39
N SER A 678 -11.65 -20.04 8.05
CA SER A 678 -12.39 -20.19 6.79
C SER A 678 -11.52 -19.95 5.57
N LEU A 679 -10.59 -18.99 5.61
CA LEU A 679 -9.59 -18.80 4.56
C LEU A 679 -8.65 -20.02 4.42
N GLY A 680 -8.18 -20.59 5.53
CA GLY A 680 -7.40 -21.84 5.51
C GLY A 680 -8.15 -23.01 4.87
N LYS A 681 -9.46 -23.14 5.16
CA LYS A 681 -10.33 -24.13 4.50
C LYS A 681 -10.50 -23.88 3.00
N VAL A 682 -10.58 -22.62 2.57
CA VAL A 682 -10.62 -22.24 1.15
C VAL A 682 -9.33 -22.65 0.44
N ILE A 683 -8.16 -22.31 1.00
CA ILE A 683 -6.85 -22.66 0.43
C ILE A 683 -6.70 -24.18 0.30
N GLY A 684 -7.02 -24.91 1.39
CA GLY A 684 -6.98 -26.37 1.38
C GLY A 684 -7.91 -26.99 0.33
N TRP A 685 -9.11 -26.45 0.16
CA TRP A 685 -10.04 -26.89 -0.88
C TRP A 685 -9.53 -26.61 -2.29
N LEU A 686 -9.04 -25.39 -2.55
CA LEU A 686 -8.52 -24.99 -3.86
C LEU A 686 -7.37 -25.91 -4.31
N LEU A 687 -6.48 -26.28 -3.39
CA LEU A 687 -5.31 -27.10 -3.69
C LEU A 687 -5.60 -28.61 -3.72
N THR A 688 -6.55 -29.11 -2.93
CA THR A 688 -6.87 -30.56 -2.89
C THR A 688 -7.95 -30.96 -3.88
N GLY A 689 -8.89 -30.06 -4.20
CA GLY A 689 -10.09 -30.38 -4.98
C GLY A 689 -11.04 -31.37 -4.28
N LEU A 690 -10.77 -31.75 -3.03
CA LEU A 690 -11.58 -32.70 -2.27
C LEU A 690 -12.78 -32.01 -1.64
N PRO A 691 -13.94 -32.70 -1.49
CA PRO A 691 -15.12 -32.10 -0.87
C PRO A 691 -14.81 -31.69 0.59
N PRO A 692 -15.16 -30.45 1.00
CA PRO A 692 -14.89 -29.98 2.35
C PRO A 692 -15.87 -30.59 3.35
N GLU A 693 -15.34 -31.16 4.44
CA GLU A 693 -16.13 -31.65 5.58
C GLU A 693 -16.06 -30.68 6.77
N VAL A 694 -17.10 -30.69 7.60
CA VAL A 694 -17.23 -29.84 8.79
C VAL A 694 -16.18 -30.24 9.84
N ASN A 695 -15.42 -29.29 10.36
CA ASN A 695 -14.36 -29.49 11.37
C ASN A 695 -13.22 -30.44 10.95
N VAL A 696 -13.09 -30.74 9.66
CA VAL A 696 -12.00 -31.56 9.11
C VAL A 696 -11.09 -30.67 8.25
N PRO A 697 -9.79 -30.54 8.57
CA PRO A 697 -8.87 -29.77 7.74
C PRO A 697 -8.57 -30.49 6.42
N LEU A 698 -8.51 -29.74 5.32
CA LEU A 698 -8.11 -30.25 4.00
C LEU A 698 -6.64 -29.91 3.76
N LEU A 699 -5.73 -30.75 4.24
CA LEU A 699 -4.29 -30.45 4.18
C LEU A 699 -3.73 -30.75 2.78
N PRO A 700 -3.29 -29.74 2.00
CA PRO A 700 -2.66 -29.96 0.71
C PRO A 700 -1.24 -30.54 0.86
N ALA A 701 -0.64 -30.91 -0.27
CA ALA A 701 0.80 -31.16 -0.37
C ALA A 701 1.54 -29.83 -0.65
N GLY A 702 2.85 -29.80 -0.40
CA GLY A 702 3.68 -28.62 -0.67
C GLY A 702 3.62 -27.54 0.43
N PRO A 703 4.15 -26.33 0.16
CA PRO A 703 4.39 -25.29 1.17
C PRO A 703 3.11 -24.78 1.86
N TRP A 704 1.97 -24.81 1.17
CA TRP A 704 0.67 -24.42 1.74
C TRP A 704 0.15 -25.36 2.83
N ARG A 705 0.77 -26.52 3.04
CA ARG A 705 0.35 -27.50 4.05
C ARG A 705 0.43 -26.92 5.46
N GLY A 706 1.54 -26.28 5.83
CA GLY A 706 1.76 -25.69 7.15
C GLY A 706 0.79 -24.54 7.42
N VAL A 707 0.60 -23.68 6.42
CA VAL A 707 -0.39 -22.59 6.43
C VAL A 707 -1.80 -23.12 6.72
N VAL A 708 -2.28 -24.09 5.93
CA VAL A 708 -3.64 -24.64 6.10
C VAL A 708 -3.78 -25.33 7.44
N ARG A 709 -2.78 -26.11 7.88
CA ARG A 709 -2.76 -26.78 9.19
C ARG A 709 -2.95 -25.77 10.34
N ARG A 710 -2.11 -24.74 10.40
CA ARG A 710 -2.15 -23.73 11.47
C ARG A 710 -3.44 -22.90 11.45
N CYS A 711 -3.93 -22.52 10.27
CA CYS A 711 -5.19 -21.78 10.15
C CYS A 711 -6.39 -22.61 10.63
N THR A 712 -6.35 -23.93 10.48
CA THR A 712 -7.49 -24.82 10.73
C THR A 712 -7.44 -25.55 12.09
N TYR A 713 -6.60 -25.08 13.03
CA TYR A 713 -6.61 -25.62 14.39
C TYR A 713 -7.98 -25.50 15.08
N ARG A 714 -8.33 -26.48 15.90
CA ARG A 714 -9.64 -26.52 16.56
C ARG A 714 -9.77 -25.44 17.63
N ASP A 715 -8.69 -25.19 18.38
CA ASP A 715 -8.61 -24.09 19.33
C ASP A 715 -8.32 -22.77 18.57
N PRO A 716 -9.21 -21.77 18.63
CA PRO A 716 -8.98 -20.48 17.97
C PRO A 716 -7.69 -19.77 18.43
N LEU A 717 -7.21 -20.01 19.66
CA LEU A 717 -6.01 -19.35 20.19
C LEU A 717 -4.71 -19.86 19.55
N GLN A 718 -4.74 -21.04 18.92
CA GLN A 718 -3.58 -21.63 18.24
C GLN A 718 -3.47 -21.23 16.77
N ARG A 719 -4.47 -20.51 16.24
CA ARG A 719 -4.46 -19.97 14.88
C ARG A 719 -3.70 -18.64 14.86
N PRO A 720 -3.30 -18.14 13.69
CA PRO A 720 -2.95 -16.73 13.55
C PRO A 720 -4.09 -15.85 14.10
N GLN A 721 -3.77 -14.90 14.98
CA GLN A 721 -4.77 -14.08 15.67
C GLN A 721 -5.14 -12.85 14.86
N THR A 722 -4.26 -12.41 13.97
CA THR A 722 -4.48 -11.29 13.06
C THR A 722 -4.21 -11.70 11.61
N ILE A 723 -4.67 -10.88 10.66
CA ILE A 723 -4.32 -11.09 9.24
C ILE A 723 -2.82 -10.88 9.00
N ALA A 724 -2.16 -10.03 9.78
CA ALA A 724 -0.71 -9.87 9.72
C ALA A 724 -0.01 -11.18 10.14
N ASP A 725 -0.40 -11.78 11.27
CA ASP A 725 0.13 -13.09 11.71
C ASP A 725 -0.07 -14.18 10.64
N PHE A 726 -1.19 -14.11 9.91
CA PHE A 726 -1.49 -15.04 8.81
C PHE A 726 -0.59 -14.81 7.61
N LEU A 727 -0.35 -13.55 7.22
CA LEU A 727 0.54 -13.20 6.11
C LEU A 727 2.00 -13.53 6.47
N ASP A 728 2.44 -13.27 7.69
CA ASP A 728 3.76 -13.67 8.19
C ASP A 728 3.92 -15.19 8.12
N LEU A 729 2.89 -15.96 8.50
CA LEU A 729 2.86 -17.41 8.34
C LEU A 729 2.97 -17.81 6.86
N VAL A 730 2.23 -17.17 5.96
CA VAL A 730 2.33 -17.44 4.52
C VAL A 730 3.74 -17.14 4.01
N GLU A 731 4.33 -16.00 4.37
CA GLU A 731 5.69 -15.65 3.96
C GLU A 731 6.74 -16.61 4.52
N GLN A 732 6.62 -17.03 5.78
CA GLN A 732 7.50 -18.02 6.40
C GLN A 732 7.45 -19.37 5.67
N GLU A 733 6.25 -19.84 5.32
CA GLU A 733 6.05 -21.16 4.69
C GLU A 733 6.32 -21.11 3.17
N MET A 734 6.27 -19.92 2.55
CA MET A 734 6.45 -19.72 1.11
C MET A 734 7.80 -19.10 0.71
N ALA A 735 8.64 -18.71 1.66
CA ALA A 735 9.97 -18.22 1.37
C ALA A 735 10.75 -19.25 0.53
N PRO A 736 11.50 -18.82 -0.51
CA PRO A 736 12.31 -19.75 -1.30
C PRO A 736 13.27 -20.49 -0.38
N GLU A 737 13.36 -21.81 -0.55
CA GLU A 737 14.19 -22.72 0.24
C GLU A 737 15.61 -22.15 0.42
N ILE A 738 15.87 -21.53 1.56
CA ILE A 738 17.15 -21.73 2.25
C ILE A 738 17.18 -23.23 2.54
N ASP A 739 18.28 -23.91 2.22
CA ASP A 739 18.48 -25.37 2.35
C ASP A 739 18.22 -25.85 3.81
N LEU A 740 16.94 -25.98 4.17
CA LEU A 740 16.48 -26.32 5.51
C LEU A 740 16.52 -27.85 5.64
N PRO A 741 17.14 -28.38 6.72
CA PRO A 741 17.26 -29.82 6.95
C PRO A 741 15.95 -30.60 6.80
N VAL A 742 14.82 -30.04 7.26
CA VAL A 742 13.49 -30.69 7.19
C VAL A 742 13.00 -30.91 5.74
N ALA A 743 13.23 -29.96 4.84
CA ALA A 743 12.81 -30.06 3.44
C ALA A 743 13.60 -31.15 2.71
N ARG A 744 14.93 -31.18 2.92
CA ARG A 744 15.80 -32.26 2.44
C ARG A 744 15.41 -33.61 3.05
N ALA A 745 15.05 -33.63 4.33
CA ALA A 745 14.64 -34.85 5.02
C ALA A 745 13.35 -35.44 4.46
N HIS A 746 12.35 -34.62 4.12
CA HIS A 746 11.11 -35.09 3.48
C HIS A 746 11.37 -35.71 2.09
N GLN A 747 12.27 -35.13 1.30
CA GLN A 747 12.65 -35.69 -0.01
C GLN A 747 13.35 -37.05 0.15
N VAL A 748 14.24 -37.17 1.14
CA VAL A 748 14.96 -38.42 1.43
C VAL A 748 14.03 -39.49 2.02
N LEU A 749 13.07 -39.10 2.88
CA LEU A 749 12.11 -40.01 3.49
C LEU A 749 11.24 -40.73 2.44
N ALA A 750 10.79 -40.03 1.40
CA ALA A 750 9.97 -40.63 0.35
C ALA A 750 10.70 -41.77 -0.40
N ALA A 751 12.01 -41.65 -0.58
CA ALA A 751 12.84 -42.72 -1.14
C ALA A 751 13.05 -43.86 -0.13
N ALA A 752 13.30 -43.53 1.14
CA ALA A 752 13.46 -44.52 2.21
C ALA A 752 12.22 -45.38 2.41
N GLN A 753 11.01 -44.79 2.33
CA GLN A 753 9.72 -45.50 2.42
C GLN A 753 9.47 -46.46 1.24
N GLN A 754 10.23 -46.33 0.14
CA GLN A 754 10.20 -47.26 -1.00
C GLN A 754 11.23 -48.39 -0.85
N GLY A 755 11.91 -48.48 0.29
CA GLY A 755 12.91 -49.50 0.59
C GLY A 755 14.35 -49.11 0.26
N ASP A 756 14.64 -47.84 -0.04
CA ASP A 756 16.02 -47.36 -0.23
C ASP A 756 16.74 -47.22 1.12
N THR A 757 17.57 -48.21 1.46
CA THR A 757 18.35 -48.25 2.70
C THR A 757 19.41 -47.15 2.78
N ASP A 758 19.94 -46.67 1.65
CA ASP A 758 20.90 -45.57 1.65
C ASP A 758 20.20 -44.24 1.91
N ALA A 759 18.97 -44.07 1.42
CA ALA A 759 18.13 -42.94 1.79
C ALA A 759 17.79 -42.96 3.28
N ALA A 760 17.40 -44.11 3.83
CA ALA A 760 17.17 -44.27 5.26
C ALA A 760 18.41 -43.87 6.09
N ARG A 761 19.61 -44.33 5.69
CA ARG A 761 20.86 -43.96 6.37
C ARG A 761 21.15 -42.46 6.30
N ARG A 762 20.93 -41.82 5.15
CA ARG A 762 21.08 -40.37 5.00
C ARG A 762 20.10 -39.60 5.86
N LEU A 763 18.86 -40.07 5.99
CA LEU A 763 17.84 -39.45 6.84
C LEU A 763 18.23 -39.53 8.33
N LEU A 764 18.71 -40.68 8.80
CA LEU A 764 19.17 -40.85 10.18
C LEU A 764 20.39 -39.98 10.49
N ALA A 765 21.34 -39.87 9.55
CA ALA A 765 22.49 -38.98 9.70
C ALA A 765 22.07 -37.50 9.77
N LEU A 766 21.16 -37.08 8.87
CA LEU A 766 20.63 -35.73 8.86
C LEU A 766 19.88 -35.39 10.16
N ALA A 767 19.08 -36.31 10.69
CA ALA A 767 18.43 -36.12 11.98
C ALA A 767 19.44 -35.97 13.13
N ALA A 768 20.51 -36.78 13.13
CA ALA A 768 21.54 -36.72 14.16
C ALA A 768 22.32 -35.39 14.15
N ASP A 769 22.54 -34.81 12.97
CA ASP A 769 23.23 -33.52 12.81
C ASP A 769 22.35 -32.31 13.21
N HIS A 770 21.04 -32.51 13.36
CA HIS A 770 20.05 -31.45 13.61
C HIS A 770 19.10 -31.79 14.77
N GLY A 771 19.66 -32.15 15.94
CA GLY A 771 18.91 -32.56 17.14
C GLY A 771 17.86 -31.56 17.66
N ASP A 772 18.07 -30.27 17.44
CA ASP A 772 17.17 -29.21 17.90
C ASP A 772 15.96 -28.99 16.97
N ASP A 773 15.89 -29.65 15.81
CA ASP A 773 14.84 -29.46 14.80
C ASP A 773 13.56 -30.26 15.15
N TYR A 774 12.55 -29.55 15.68
CA TYR A 774 11.30 -30.15 16.16
C TYR A 774 10.52 -30.91 15.07
N GLU A 775 10.40 -30.34 13.87
CA GLU A 775 9.62 -30.94 12.78
C GLU A 775 10.32 -32.17 12.19
N LEU A 776 11.66 -32.12 12.07
CA LEU A 776 12.45 -33.27 11.64
C LEU A 776 12.22 -34.49 12.54
N TYR A 777 12.14 -34.28 13.86
CA TYR A 777 11.98 -35.36 14.84
C TYR A 777 10.54 -35.84 15.03
N LEU A 778 9.52 -35.00 14.84
CA LEU A 778 8.13 -35.42 15.08
C LEU A 778 7.30 -35.66 13.81
N ASP A 779 7.68 -35.06 12.68
CA ASP A 779 6.96 -35.17 11.41
C ASP A 779 7.70 -36.04 10.38
N VAL A 780 9.04 -36.06 10.39
CA VAL A 780 9.83 -36.81 9.40
C VAL A 780 10.34 -38.15 9.93
N LEU A 781 11.14 -38.14 11.00
CA LEU A 781 11.82 -39.32 11.52
C LEU A 781 10.86 -40.48 11.89
N PRO A 782 9.67 -40.23 12.50
CA PRO A 782 8.69 -41.28 12.78
C PRO A 782 8.01 -41.85 11.53
N GLY A 783 8.12 -41.16 10.39
CA GLY A 783 7.63 -41.64 9.11
C GLY A 783 8.51 -42.72 8.49
N LEU A 784 9.73 -42.94 9.02
CA LEU A 784 10.60 -44.01 8.58
C LEU A 784 10.10 -45.34 9.14
N ASP A 785 9.81 -46.29 8.25
CA ASP A 785 9.32 -47.60 8.61
C ASP A 785 10.33 -48.38 9.48
N MET A 786 9.84 -49.03 10.55
CA MET A 786 10.71 -49.71 11.52
C MET A 786 11.39 -50.95 10.98
N ASP A 787 10.82 -51.63 9.98
CA ASP A 787 11.50 -52.77 9.36
C ASP A 787 12.71 -52.30 8.53
N THR A 788 12.67 -51.05 8.03
CA THR A 788 13.81 -50.42 7.33
C THR A 788 14.79 -49.74 8.29
N ALA A 789 14.29 -49.09 9.35
CA ALA A 789 15.11 -48.32 10.27
C ALA A 789 15.87 -49.20 11.28
N ALA A 790 15.23 -50.26 11.81
CA ALA A 790 15.77 -51.01 12.95
C ALA A 790 17.18 -51.58 12.69
N PRO A 791 17.49 -52.20 11.54
CA PRO A 791 18.85 -52.68 11.28
C PRO A 791 19.89 -51.55 11.31
N LEU A 792 19.57 -50.39 10.73
CA LEU A 792 20.47 -49.23 10.68
C LEU A 792 20.68 -48.58 12.06
N LEU A 793 19.61 -48.52 12.86
CA LEU A 793 19.67 -47.97 14.22
C LEU A 793 20.47 -48.89 15.15
N LEU A 794 20.35 -50.20 15.00
CA LEU A 794 21.06 -51.17 15.82
C LEU A 794 22.54 -51.32 15.43
N ASP A 795 22.88 -51.12 14.15
CA ASP A 795 24.27 -51.10 13.67
C ASP A 795 25.07 -49.87 14.19
N HIS A 796 24.37 -48.80 14.60
CA HIS A 796 24.97 -47.54 15.06
C HIS A 796 24.39 -47.05 16.41
N PRO A 797 24.61 -47.78 17.52
CA PRO A 797 23.92 -47.54 18.80
C PRO A 797 24.19 -46.16 19.42
N GLU A 798 25.40 -45.60 19.24
CA GLU A 798 25.74 -44.26 19.74
C GLU A 798 24.98 -43.15 19.00
N GLN A 799 24.84 -43.27 17.68
CA GLN A 799 24.04 -42.34 16.88
C GLN A 799 22.56 -42.48 17.23
N THR A 800 22.07 -43.70 17.39
CA THR A 800 20.69 -43.97 17.79
C THR A 800 20.38 -43.39 19.16
N ARG A 801 21.31 -43.47 20.12
CA ARG A 801 21.14 -42.82 21.43
C ARG A 801 20.93 -41.31 21.28
N THR A 802 21.75 -40.67 20.44
CA THR A 802 21.61 -39.23 20.15
C THR A 802 20.23 -38.90 19.57
N LEU A 803 19.72 -39.72 18.65
CA LEU A 803 18.38 -39.54 18.08
C LEU A 803 17.26 -39.71 19.13
N VAL A 804 17.39 -40.71 20.01
CA VAL A 804 16.42 -40.97 21.08
C VAL A 804 16.39 -39.82 22.09
N GLU A 805 17.56 -39.33 22.52
CA GLU A 805 17.69 -38.19 23.43
C GLU A 805 17.08 -36.92 22.84
N ALA A 806 17.39 -36.61 21.57
CA ALA A 806 16.83 -35.47 20.86
C ALA A 806 15.30 -35.56 20.72
N MET A 807 14.76 -36.73 20.32
CA MET A 807 13.30 -36.94 20.26
C MET A 807 12.65 -36.77 21.64
N THR A 808 13.34 -37.16 22.71
CA THR A 808 12.84 -37.04 24.09
C THR A 808 12.83 -35.59 24.56
N ALA A 809 13.84 -34.79 24.17
CA ALA A 809 13.92 -33.36 24.51
C ALA A 809 12.72 -32.55 23.99
N HIS A 810 12.12 -32.98 22.87
CA HIS A 810 10.96 -32.34 22.22
C HIS A 810 9.61 -32.60 22.91
N VAL A 811 9.58 -33.34 24.04
CA VAL A 811 8.33 -33.66 24.76
C VAL A 811 7.52 -32.44 25.23
N ARG A 812 8.16 -31.26 25.30
CA ARG A 812 7.51 -30.00 25.70
C ARG A 812 7.09 -29.10 24.54
N GLY A 813 7.21 -29.56 23.29
CA GLY A 813 6.96 -28.74 22.10
C GLY A 813 8.14 -27.85 21.72
N ASP A 814 7.93 -26.96 20.74
CA ASP A 814 8.86 -25.93 20.24
C ASP A 814 9.01 -24.70 21.16
N GLY A 815 8.63 -24.82 22.43
CA GLY A 815 8.59 -23.70 23.38
C GLY A 815 7.25 -22.96 23.43
N THR A 816 6.23 -23.34 22.65
CA THR A 816 4.88 -22.71 22.67
C THR A 816 3.84 -23.45 23.53
N GLY A 817 4.10 -24.70 23.94
CA GLY A 817 3.19 -25.54 24.74
C GLY A 817 3.00 -26.95 24.16
N TRP A 818 2.37 -27.84 24.94
CA TRP A 818 2.31 -29.30 24.76
C TRP A 818 2.15 -29.82 23.31
N PRO A 819 2.89 -30.87 22.92
CA PRO A 819 2.85 -31.45 21.57
C PRO A 819 1.45 -31.96 21.19
N HIS A 820 1.11 -31.90 19.90
CA HIS A 820 -0.19 -32.34 19.42
C HIS A 820 -0.37 -33.86 19.64
N TRP A 821 -1.60 -34.33 19.89
CA TRP A 821 -1.90 -35.74 20.19
C TRP A 821 -1.34 -36.72 19.13
N ASN A 822 -1.44 -36.35 17.84
CA ASN A 822 -0.85 -37.13 16.75
C ASN A 822 0.69 -37.17 16.76
N GLU A 823 1.37 -36.11 17.21
CA GLU A 823 2.83 -36.03 17.29
C GLU A 823 3.32 -36.95 18.42
N SER A 824 2.69 -36.84 19.59
CA SER A 824 2.93 -37.72 20.74
C SER A 824 2.71 -39.18 20.38
N LYS A 825 1.62 -39.49 19.65
CA LYS A 825 1.32 -40.83 19.16
C LYS A 825 2.44 -41.39 18.28
N ARG A 826 3.01 -40.58 17.38
CA ARG A 826 4.11 -40.98 16.49
C ARG A 826 5.42 -41.18 17.26
N ALA A 827 5.79 -40.24 18.13
CA ALA A 827 7.00 -40.33 18.95
C ALA A 827 7.00 -41.58 19.83
N ILE A 828 5.91 -41.82 20.59
CA ILE A 828 5.77 -43.02 21.44
C ILE A 828 5.84 -44.30 20.59
N ALA A 829 5.17 -44.33 19.44
CA ALA A 829 5.19 -45.50 18.56
C ALA A 829 6.60 -45.80 18.02
N TRP A 830 7.34 -44.76 17.62
CA TRP A 830 8.70 -44.89 17.10
C TRP A 830 9.69 -45.32 18.19
N LEU A 831 9.68 -44.66 19.35
CA LEU A 831 10.51 -45.01 20.52
C LEU A 831 10.24 -46.43 21.01
N ARG A 832 8.96 -46.86 21.05
CA ARG A 832 8.60 -48.26 21.33
C ARG A 832 9.16 -49.20 20.26
N GLY A 833 9.12 -48.80 18.99
CA GLY A 833 9.71 -49.53 17.88
C GLY A 833 11.20 -49.78 18.08
N VAL A 834 11.95 -48.73 18.42
CA VAL A 834 13.39 -48.82 18.74
C VAL A 834 13.63 -49.74 19.95
N ALA A 835 12.90 -49.53 21.04
CA ALA A 835 13.01 -50.32 22.27
C ALA A 835 12.70 -51.80 22.03
N ARG A 836 11.68 -52.12 21.22
CA ARG A 836 11.32 -53.50 20.89
C ARG A 836 12.46 -54.23 20.18
N HIS A 837 13.01 -53.65 19.12
CA HIS A 837 14.09 -54.29 18.37
C HIS A 837 15.39 -54.35 19.18
N ALA A 838 15.68 -53.34 19.99
CA ALA A 838 16.82 -53.38 20.91
C ALA A 838 16.68 -54.52 21.95
N ALA A 839 15.47 -54.82 22.42
CA ALA A 839 15.21 -55.95 23.31
C ALA A 839 15.35 -57.31 22.60
N GLU A 840 14.95 -57.40 21.33
CA GLU A 840 15.07 -58.62 20.51
C GLU A 840 16.53 -58.96 20.20
N GLU A 841 17.37 -57.94 19.96
CA GLU A 841 18.80 -58.06 19.66
C GLU A 841 19.72 -57.92 20.88
N GLU A 842 19.15 -57.97 22.10
CA GLU A 842 19.89 -57.90 23.38
C GLU A 842 20.77 -56.63 23.57
N GLN A 843 20.41 -55.51 22.94
CA GLN A 843 21.05 -54.20 23.08
C GLN A 843 20.50 -53.44 24.29
N TRP A 844 20.95 -53.83 25.48
CA TRP A 844 20.36 -53.41 26.76
C TRP A 844 20.39 -51.90 27.03
N ASP A 845 21.49 -51.22 26.72
CA ASP A 845 21.63 -49.78 26.97
C ASP A 845 20.67 -48.97 26.08
N LEU A 846 20.51 -49.40 24.83
CA LEU A 846 19.59 -48.74 23.88
C LEU A 846 18.12 -49.02 24.22
N LEU A 847 17.81 -50.23 24.70
CA LEU A 847 16.49 -50.56 25.23
C LEU A 847 16.13 -49.62 26.39
N GLU A 848 17.04 -49.42 27.34
CA GLU A 848 16.81 -48.55 28.49
C GLU A 848 16.52 -47.11 28.06
N GLU A 849 17.34 -46.54 27.18
CA GLU A 849 17.19 -45.16 26.73
C GLU A 849 15.92 -44.93 25.91
N ALA A 850 15.62 -45.83 24.96
CA ALA A 850 14.40 -45.72 24.15
C ALA A 850 13.13 -45.89 25.00
N ALA A 851 13.18 -46.77 26.01
CA ALA A 851 12.09 -46.95 26.96
C ALA A 851 11.89 -45.72 27.85
N ARG A 852 12.97 -45.06 28.28
CA ARG A 852 12.95 -43.81 29.07
C ARG A 852 12.31 -42.68 28.28
N GLY A 853 12.71 -42.50 27.02
CA GLY A 853 12.08 -41.56 26.10
C GLY A 853 10.59 -41.84 25.92
N MET A 854 10.24 -43.09 25.65
CA MET A 854 8.85 -43.53 25.49
C MET A 854 8.00 -43.20 26.73
N CYS A 855 8.50 -43.51 27.94
CA CYS A 855 7.79 -43.25 29.20
C CYS A 855 7.67 -41.75 29.50
N THR A 856 8.68 -40.95 29.16
CA THR A 856 8.65 -39.49 29.29
C THR A 856 7.54 -38.89 28.44
N TRP A 857 7.38 -39.37 27.20
CA TRP A 857 6.28 -38.98 26.32
C TRP A 857 4.92 -39.47 26.81
N ASP A 858 4.83 -40.71 27.30
CA ASP A 858 3.59 -41.30 27.85
C ASP A 858 3.05 -40.50 29.06
N GLU A 859 3.95 -40.06 29.95
CA GLU A 859 3.62 -39.20 31.10
C GLU A 859 3.09 -37.85 30.67
N ALA A 860 3.62 -37.31 29.58
CA ALA A 860 3.30 -35.98 29.09
C ALA A 860 1.97 -35.93 28.30
N SER A 861 1.69 -36.93 27.47
CA SER A 861 0.60 -36.86 26.49
C SER A 861 -0.65 -37.65 26.87
N ASN A 862 -0.55 -38.66 27.75
CA ASN A 862 -1.66 -39.55 28.13
C ASN A 862 -2.38 -40.19 26.91
N GLU A 863 -1.62 -40.67 25.93
CA GLU A 863 -2.13 -41.24 24.68
C GLU A 863 -2.64 -42.69 24.82
N PHE A 864 -3.96 -42.85 24.94
CA PHE A 864 -4.62 -44.14 25.22
C PHE A 864 -4.31 -45.25 24.19
N ASP A 865 -4.27 -44.93 22.89
CA ASP A 865 -3.97 -45.92 21.84
C ASP A 865 -2.57 -46.52 22.01
N GLN A 866 -1.60 -45.68 22.38
CA GLN A 866 -0.22 -46.12 22.55
C GLN A 866 -0.05 -46.88 23.86
N GLN A 867 -0.76 -46.51 24.93
CA GLN A 867 -0.82 -47.28 26.17
C GLN A 867 -1.31 -48.71 25.91
N ILE A 868 -2.32 -48.92 25.06
CA ILE A 868 -2.78 -50.28 24.69
C ILE A 868 -1.65 -51.06 24.02
N ALA A 869 -1.01 -50.49 23.00
CA ALA A 869 0.06 -51.16 22.26
C ALA A 869 1.30 -51.44 23.12
N THR A 870 1.66 -50.51 24.00
CA THR A 870 2.75 -50.70 24.97
C THR A 870 2.40 -51.78 25.98
N ARG A 871 1.16 -51.82 26.51
CA ARG A 871 0.68 -52.88 27.40
C ARG A 871 0.77 -54.27 26.77
N ASP A 872 0.40 -54.40 25.49
CA ASP A 872 0.51 -55.67 24.76
C ASP A 872 1.95 -56.11 24.54
N TRP A 873 2.87 -55.15 24.36
CA TRP A 873 4.30 -55.43 24.30
C TRP A 873 4.86 -55.86 25.67
N LEU A 874 4.49 -55.17 26.76
CA LEU A 874 4.88 -55.52 28.13
C LEU A 874 4.53 -56.97 28.50
N ARG A 875 3.37 -57.47 28.05
CA ARG A 875 2.95 -58.87 28.29
C ARG A 875 3.90 -59.91 27.70
N ARG A 876 4.64 -59.55 26.65
CA ARG A 876 5.52 -60.46 25.90
C ARG A 876 6.97 -60.40 26.37
N LEU A 877 7.32 -59.44 27.23
CA LEU A 877 8.68 -59.27 27.72
C LEU A 877 8.96 -60.22 28.89
N HIS A 878 10.13 -60.84 28.86
CA HIS A 878 10.60 -61.77 29.89
C HIS A 878 12.09 -61.56 30.18
N GLY A 879 12.56 -61.99 31.35
CA GLY A 879 13.99 -62.12 31.62
C GLY A 879 14.71 -60.78 31.84
N GLN A 880 15.73 -60.49 31.04
CA GLN A 880 16.55 -59.27 31.21
C GLN A 880 15.85 -58.02 30.69
N ALA A 881 15.24 -58.09 29.50
CA ALA A 881 14.46 -56.99 28.93
C ALA A 881 13.33 -56.53 29.88
N ALA A 882 12.63 -57.49 30.50
CA ALA A 882 11.59 -57.21 31.49
C ALA A 882 12.13 -56.50 32.75
N ARG A 883 13.35 -56.81 33.19
CA ARG A 883 13.99 -56.17 34.35
C ARG A 883 14.41 -54.72 34.06
N ILE A 884 14.97 -54.46 32.88
CA ILE A 884 15.37 -53.11 32.44
C ILE A 884 14.13 -52.22 32.35
N LEU A 885 13.10 -52.69 31.64
CA LEU A 885 11.88 -51.91 31.47
C LEU A 885 11.12 -51.70 32.80
N ALA A 886 11.17 -52.67 33.71
CA ALA A 886 10.67 -52.50 35.08
C ALA A 886 11.41 -51.39 35.84
N GLY A 887 12.73 -51.26 35.64
CA GLY A 887 13.53 -50.17 36.20
C GLY A 887 13.08 -48.81 35.68
N VAL A 888 12.94 -48.67 34.35
CA VAL A 888 12.45 -47.42 33.73
C VAL A 888 11.04 -47.06 34.21
N LEU A 889 10.13 -48.03 34.30
CA LEU A 889 8.78 -47.79 34.83
C LEU A 889 8.78 -47.34 36.30
N HIS A 890 9.75 -47.78 37.10
CA HIS A 890 9.89 -47.30 38.48
C HIS A 890 10.29 -45.82 38.55
N GLU A 891 11.13 -45.38 37.61
CA GLU A 891 11.56 -43.98 37.47
C GLU A 891 10.48 -43.07 36.89
N HIS A 892 9.51 -43.66 36.18
CA HIS A 892 8.37 -42.97 35.55
C HIS A 892 7.01 -43.44 36.10
N PRO A 893 6.67 -43.08 37.35
CA PRO A 893 5.44 -43.55 38.01
C PRO A 893 4.16 -43.05 37.33
N GLY A 894 4.22 -41.92 36.62
CA GLY A 894 3.10 -41.38 35.84
C GLY A 894 2.80 -42.20 34.59
N SER A 895 3.80 -42.89 34.03
CA SER A 895 3.64 -43.86 32.94
C SER A 895 3.19 -45.22 33.52
N ALA A 896 3.85 -45.69 34.57
CA ALA A 896 3.56 -46.99 35.20
C ALA A 896 2.10 -47.15 35.63
N ARG A 897 1.44 -46.07 36.08
CA ARG A 897 0.02 -46.09 36.48
C ARG A 897 -0.92 -46.54 35.36
N TYR A 898 -0.57 -46.33 34.09
CA TYR A 898 -1.41 -46.74 32.96
C TYR A 898 -1.43 -48.27 32.77
N TYR A 899 -0.49 -48.96 33.41
CA TYR A 899 -0.25 -50.40 33.24
C TYR A 899 -0.59 -51.23 34.49
N TYR A 900 -1.26 -50.64 35.49
CA TYR A 900 -1.54 -51.26 36.79
C TYR A 900 -2.26 -52.62 36.70
N GLU A 901 -3.07 -52.82 35.66
CA GLU A 901 -3.81 -54.07 35.42
C GLU A 901 -2.88 -55.29 35.26
N LEU A 902 -1.67 -55.06 34.73
CA LEU A 902 -0.69 -56.13 34.53
C LEU A 902 -0.20 -56.74 35.85
N ALA A 903 -0.28 -56.03 36.97
CA ALA A 903 0.17 -56.55 38.28
C ALA A 903 -0.53 -57.88 38.67
N GLY A 904 -1.79 -58.03 38.27
CA GLY A 904 -2.61 -59.23 38.52
C GLY A 904 -2.42 -60.37 37.51
N GLU A 905 -1.80 -60.10 36.36
CA GLU A 905 -1.68 -61.06 35.26
C GLU A 905 -0.48 -62.01 35.49
N ARG A 906 -0.73 -63.25 35.92
CA ARG A 906 0.33 -64.24 36.22
C ARG A 906 1.25 -64.59 35.04
N ALA A 907 0.80 -64.36 33.81
CA ALA A 907 1.57 -64.60 32.60
C ALA A 907 2.63 -63.51 32.33
N VAL A 908 2.50 -62.34 32.96
CA VAL A 908 3.46 -61.23 32.83
C VAL A 908 4.66 -61.47 33.75
N ASP A 909 5.85 -61.06 33.31
CA ASP A 909 7.08 -61.18 34.09
C ASP A 909 6.96 -60.49 35.45
N MET A 910 7.49 -61.14 36.49
CA MET A 910 7.39 -60.69 37.87
C MET A 910 7.99 -59.28 38.08
N ALA A 911 9.04 -58.91 37.34
CA ALA A 911 9.65 -57.59 37.46
C ALA A 911 8.69 -56.48 37.00
N ILE A 912 8.04 -56.66 35.85
CA ILE A 912 7.04 -55.71 35.32
C ILE A 912 5.84 -55.62 36.26
N ARG A 913 5.35 -56.76 36.75
CA ARG A 913 4.23 -56.82 37.70
C ARG A 913 4.49 -56.02 38.97
N ASN A 914 5.73 -56.02 39.47
CA ASN A 914 6.11 -55.25 40.64
C ASN A 914 6.24 -53.76 40.32
N ALA A 915 6.81 -53.39 39.16
CA ALA A 915 7.01 -51.99 38.79
C ALA A 915 5.68 -51.22 38.61
N VAL A 916 4.65 -51.87 38.08
CA VAL A 916 3.33 -51.26 37.83
C VAL A 916 2.36 -51.39 39.01
N ASN A 917 2.78 -52.03 40.11
CA ASN A 917 1.93 -52.20 41.28
C ASN A 917 1.89 -50.90 42.11
N PRO A 918 0.72 -50.29 42.34
CA PRO A 918 0.62 -49.07 43.14
C PRO A 918 1.03 -49.26 44.62
N SER A 919 1.18 -50.50 45.08
CA SER A 919 1.55 -50.84 46.48
C SER A 919 3.06 -50.74 46.77
N THR A 920 3.89 -50.64 45.73
CA THR A 920 5.37 -50.54 45.82
C THR A 920 5.87 -49.09 45.70
N SER A 921 4.94 -48.13 45.54
CA SER A 921 5.20 -46.69 45.46
C SER A 921 4.99 -46.04 46.84
N ASN A 922 5.86 -46.36 47.81
CA ASN A 922 5.90 -45.68 49.11
C ASN A 922 7.34 -45.57 49.60
#